data_AF-A0A2V2RS84-F1
#
_entry.id   AF-A0A2V2RS84-F1
#
_cell.length_a   1.000
_cell.length_b   1.000
_cell.length_c   1.000
_cell.angle_alpha   90.00
_cell.angle_beta   90.00
_cell.angle_gamma   90.00
#
_symmetry.space_group_name_H-M   'P 1'
#
loop_
_entity.id
_entity.type
_entity.pdbx_description
1 polymer ?
#
loop_
_entity_poly.entity_id
_entity_poly.type
_entity_poly.pdbx_seq_one_letter_code
_entity_poly.pdbx_strand_id
1 'polypeptide(L)'
;MSRLSYSPILIVFLKLAFFSSAYGQTNFWANGVGAWETPANWALKAPPTNSQTAWIQNGGTALITDTTIAEANALDLGQGSIFGGVVMSGGSLSVNSTNINSLNQGSTFLMQGGIYTNSTTIIIGFPRNCRENGHLIIEGGVINTSMLQINRTGNSSLQLNGGILITDAINGVPCGTGSNIVPIINGGTLQARSNGMDLANLPIYLGPAGGTIDTNGNSNTMSSALSGPGGLTVIGNGNLTATGNHSYFGDTNVNNAIFSQGVQNAFSPNSDFAIQNSGILDAGGFDGTIGALSGNGIVTNNGSNSATLTLGNTNHDGVFDGTIQSGSAPLAIIKIGSGTQILTGNNSFSGPTNINNGELTVNGQMPNSNVFVNPGAILSGVGNIGGSTLNIGIVSPGYNGPGTLTVGPYTQDPGAVLLIQLASTTSHDLLAVNGPATLAGTLQIETLPGFVAEPCSEITILTATGGVNGTFSNVLVTTDFPYLLVYNPNNVQLRIPCIDTAVLTDTVQQLEVLQVPFSDLVPWMDGTVKDILFNVTNIQYNQLIMRLLALRAGSRGMSLQGLTQEPMLEQLSKHEGKMVSQNTNSTSVAEPSPWNIFAWASGIFSKIDSAWNLPSTNSMTGFFGAGADHFITPNWNVGIYTGYQGTKTWFSESSSLRSNGVKFGLYSTAEFPAFSQWIHWNFSPWISQWSDNFYLNAIVGGGTHFVNFNRSINVNSVYTQRYGRARSNTFIGELDSLLGGGYEIQLGPWQFGINNSIQYTYLGISAFNEYGAGNLNVKTNSQNPNSLIYTLGGNISYLWKPLSLCRIFPTIGLYWQHEFLNYGQRITGQFANGQGTSFGFYSLTAARNNALAVAGLEVAIGSRCGVYAYYTPQFGGGQIAAHSVLVGLNYSF
;
A
#
# COMPACT_ATOMS: atom_id res chain seq x y z
N MET A 1 1.06 -124.71 -13.75
CA MET A 1 2.12 -124.45 -12.74
C MET A 1 3.46 -124.74 -13.42
N SER A 2 4.46 -123.88 -13.42
CA SER A 2 4.66 -122.62 -12.69
C SER A 2 5.50 -121.71 -13.60
N ARG A 3 4.83 -120.73 -14.23
CA ARG A 3 5.28 -119.96 -15.41
C ARG A 3 5.35 -118.49 -15.05
N LEU A 4 6.12 -117.61 -15.68
CA LEU A 4 7.34 -117.65 -16.49
C LEU A 4 7.79 -116.17 -16.53
N SER A 5 9.10 -115.98 -16.51
CA SER A 5 9.85 -114.77 -16.91
C SER A 5 9.32 -114.10 -18.18
N TYR A 6 9.21 -112.76 -18.22
CA TYR A 6 9.42 -111.97 -19.45
C TYR A 6 9.90 -110.52 -19.16
N SER A 7 10.86 -110.14 -20.01
CA SER A 7 11.71 -108.95 -20.08
C SER A 7 10.96 -107.62 -20.36
N PRO A 8 11.49 -106.44 -19.93
CA PRO A 8 10.87 -105.13 -20.15
C PRO A 8 10.99 -104.59 -21.59
N ILE A 9 11.40 -105.41 -22.56
CA ILE A 9 11.69 -104.96 -23.93
C ILE A 9 10.47 -105.06 -24.89
N LEU A 10 9.35 -105.66 -24.48
CA LEU A 10 8.19 -105.90 -25.37
C LEU A 10 6.94 -105.03 -25.09
N ILE A 11 7.00 -104.06 -24.17
CA ILE A 11 5.93 -103.07 -23.94
C ILE A 11 6.21 -101.74 -24.66
N VAL A 12 7.40 -101.58 -25.23
CA VAL A 12 7.79 -100.37 -25.98
C VAL A 12 7.35 -100.39 -27.45
N PHE A 13 7.01 -101.56 -28.03
CA PHE A 13 6.69 -101.66 -29.46
C PHE A 13 5.21 -101.85 -29.83
N LEU A 14 4.28 -101.98 -28.87
CA LEU A 14 2.84 -102.14 -29.15
C LEU A 14 1.94 -101.03 -28.57
N LYS A 15 2.54 -99.92 -28.14
CA LYS A 15 1.84 -98.66 -27.78
C LYS A 15 2.08 -97.53 -28.80
N LEU A 16 2.70 -97.86 -29.94
CA LEU A 16 3.07 -96.95 -31.02
C LEU A 16 2.14 -97.04 -32.25
N ALA A 17 1.09 -97.85 -32.20
CA ALA A 17 0.02 -97.88 -33.20
C ALA A 17 -1.32 -97.83 -32.45
N PHE A 18 -2.23 -96.95 -32.86
CA PHE A 18 -3.49 -96.57 -32.20
C PHE A 18 -3.41 -95.42 -31.18
N PHE A 19 -2.82 -94.31 -31.60
CA PHE A 19 -3.40 -92.98 -31.39
C PHE A 19 -3.36 -92.22 -32.72
N SER A 20 -4.33 -92.47 -33.59
CA SER A 20 -4.66 -91.53 -34.67
C SER A 20 -5.59 -90.45 -34.10
N SER A 21 -5.06 -89.60 -33.24
CA SER A 21 -5.50 -88.21 -33.17
C SER A 21 -4.63 -87.48 -34.18
N ALA A 22 -5.23 -86.70 -35.08
CA ALA A 22 -4.51 -85.91 -36.08
C ALA A 22 -3.37 -85.09 -35.43
N TYR A 23 -2.14 -85.60 -35.44
CA TYR A 23 -0.95 -84.84 -35.13
C TYR A 23 -0.68 -83.95 -36.34
N GLY A 24 -0.90 -82.65 -36.20
CA GLY A 24 -0.41 -81.68 -37.18
C GLY A 24 1.10 -81.89 -37.37
N GLN A 25 1.55 -81.98 -38.63
CA GLN A 25 2.99 -82.15 -38.88
C GLN A 25 3.75 -80.91 -38.39
N THR A 26 4.91 -81.12 -37.78
CA THR A 26 5.79 -80.01 -37.35
C THR A 26 6.84 -79.74 -38.41
N ASN A 27 7.00 -78.49 -38.81
CA ASN A 27 7.99 -78.05 -39.79
C ASN A 27 9.00 -77.11 -39.12
N PHE A 28 10.29 -77.42 -39.25
CA PHE A 28 11.37 -76.72 -38.57
C PHE A 28 12.06 -75.71 -39.47
N TRP A 29 12.43 -74.57 -38.90
CA TRP A 29 13.28 -73.59 -39.56
C TRP A 29 14.72 -74.12 -39.66
N ALA A 30 15.27 -74.12 -40.88
CA ALA A 30 16.51 -74.81 -41.24
C ALA A 30 17.72 -73.89 -41.44
N ASN A 31 17.52 -72.59 -41.70
CA ASN A 31 18.58 -71.63 -42.03
C ASN A 31 18.55 -70.41 -41.08
N GLY A 32 19.50 -69.46 -41.21
CA GLY A 32 19.58 -68.25 -40.40
C GLY A 32 18.42 -67.25 -40.59
N VAL A 33 18.72 -65.97 -40.77
CA VAL A 33 17.69 -64.96 -41.07
C VAL A 33 17.21 -65.14 -42.52
N GLY A 34 15.90 -65.20 -42.75
CA GLY A 34 15.35 -65.35 -44.11
C GLY A 34 13.83 -65.23 -44.22
N ALA A 35 13.32 -65.06 -45.44
CA ALA A 35 11.89 -64.89 -45.70
C ALA A 35 11.07 -66.16 -45.41
N TRP A 36 9.88 -66.00 -44.78
CA TRP A 36 8.97 -67.09 -44.40
C TRP A 36 8.57 -67.97 -45.59
N GLU A 37 8.28 -67.37 -46.74
CA GLU A 37 7.80 -68.07 -47.94
C GLU A 37 8.87 -68.86 -48.69
N THR A 38 10.16 -68.66 -48.37
CA THR A 38 11.26 -69.33 -49.07
C THR A 38 11.36 -70.81 -48.65
N PRO A 39 11.09 -71.78 -49.54
CA PRO A 39 11.04 -73.19 -49.16
C PRO A 39 12.36 -73.73 -48.59
N ALA A 40 13.50 -73.19 -49.03
CA ALA A 40 14.82 -73.60 -48.56
C ALA A 40 15.05 -73.34 -47.06
N ASN A 41 14.33 -72.38 -46.47
CA ASN A 41 14.42 -72.03 -45.05
C ASN A 41 13.66 -73.02 -44.15
N TRP A 42 12.91 -73.96 -44.73
CA TRP A 42 12.15 -74.98 -43.99
C TRP A 42 12.72 -76.38 -44.21
N ALA A 43 12.71 -77.20 -43.17
CA ALA A 43 13.22 -78.57 -43.20
C ALA A 43 12.45 -79.46 -44.19
N LEU A 44 11.13 -79.26 -44.32
CA LEU A 44 10.29 -79.98 -45.29
C LEU A 44 10.35 -79.41 -46.71
N LYS A 45 11.22 -78.42 -46.97
CA LYS A 45 11.35 -77.74 -48.26
C LYS A 45 10.04 -77.14 -48.78
N ALA A 46 9.20 -76.67 -47.86
CA ALA A 46 7.96 -75.92 -48.09
C ALA A 46 7.61 -75.12 -46.83
N PRO A 47 7.00 -73.93 -46.94
CA PRO A 47 6.44 -73.21 -45.80
C PRO A 47 5.33 -74.00 -45.08
N PRO A 48 5.12 -73.78 -43.77
CA PRO A 48 4.02 -74.37 -43.01
C PRO A 48 2.65 -74.01 -43.60
N THR A 49 1.69 -74.91 -43.44
CA THR A 49 0.26 -74.65 -43.68
C THR A 49 -0.50 -74.51 -42.36
N ASN A 50 -1.76 -74.08 -42.42
CA ASN A 50 -2.67 -73.98 -41.27
C ASN A 50 -2.91 -75.28 -40.47
N SER A 51 -2.40 -76.43 -40.92
CA SER A 51 -2.45 -77.71 -40.21
C SER A 51 -1.11 -78.10 -39.58
N GLN A 52 -0.07 -77.28 -39.76
CA GLN A 52 1.30 -77.58 -39.35
C GLN A 52 1.80 -76.61 -38.28
N THR A 53 2.62 -77.10 -37.34
CA THR A 53 3.34 -76.23 -36.40
C THR A 53 4.58 -75.67 -37.07
N ALA A 54 4.72 -74.35 -37.08
CA ALA A 54 5.90 -73.62 -37.50
C ALA A 54 6.87 -73.46 -36.31
N TRP A 55 7.99 -74.18 -36.35
CA TRP A 55 8.96 -74.15 -35.26
C TRP A 55 10.25 -73.42 -35.68
N ILE A 56 10.47 -72.23 -35.12
CA ILE A 56 11.67 -71.43 -35.41
C ILE A 56 12.66 -71.59 -34.27
N GLN A 57 13.85 -72.08 -34.60
CA GLN A 57 14.88 -72.47 -33.63
C GLN A 57 16.30 -72.23 -34.19
N ASN A 58 17.33 -72.60 -33.41
CA ASN A 58 18.77 -72.57 -33.73
C ASN A 58 19.35 -71.19 -34.10
N GLY A 59 18.86 -70.09 -33.54
CA GLY A 59 19.32 -68.77 -33.96
C GLY A 59 18.56 -68.18 -35.15
N GLY A 60 17.63 -68.95 -35.74
CA GLY A 60 16.90 -68.56 -36.95
C GLY A 60 15.94 -67.40 -36.71
N THR A 61 15.74 -66.58 -37.74
CA THR A 61 14.74 -65.50 -37.72
C THR A 61 13.94 -65.50 -39.02
N ALA A 62 12.64 -65.72 -38.92
CA ALA A 62 11.75 -65.64 -40.07
C ALA A 62 11.33 -64.18 -40.32
N LEU A 63 11.51 -63.72 -41.55
CA LEU A 63 11.09 -62.40 -42.02
C LEU A 63 9.76 -62.50 -42.75
N ILE A 64 8.83 -61.62 -42.38
CA ILE A 64 7.54 -61.43 -43.05
C ILE A 64 7.49 -59.99 -43.54
N THR A 65 7.34 -59.83 -44.85
CA THR A 65 7.42 -58.54 -45.56
C THR A 65 6.09 -58.25 -46.26
N ASP A 66 5.91 -57.03 -46.79
CA ASP A 66 4.62 -56.48 -47.23
C ASP A 66 3.72 -57.39 -48.09
N THR A 67 4.29 -58.23 -48.95
CA THR A 67 3.52 -59.14 -49.83
C THR A 67 3.30 -60.53 -49.26
N THR A 68 3.90 -60.87 -48.12
CA THR A 68 3.87 -62.22 -47.56
C THR A 68 2.55 -62.50 -46.87
N ILE A 69 1.90 -63.61 -47.24
CA ILE A 69 0.75 -64.18 -46.54
C ILE A 69 1.20 -65.52 -45.95
N ALA A 70 1.36 -65.57 -44.64
CA ALA A 70 1.87 -66.71 -43.91
C ALA A 70 0.77 -67.34 -43.05
N GLU A 71 0.77 -68.67 -42.95
CA GLU A 71 -0.14 -69.42 -42.11
C GLU A 71 0.58 -70.55 -41.38
N ALA A 72 0.15 -70.86 -40.17
CA ALA A 72 0.53 -72.07 -39.45
C ALA A 72 -0.60 -72.47 -38.48
N ASN A 73 -0.66 -73.74 -38.07
CA ASN A 73 -1.50 -74.13 -36.94
C ASN A 73 -0.99 -73.49 -35.64
N ALA A 74 0.31 -73.59 -35.37
CA ALA A 74 0.95 -73.01 -34.18
C ALA A 74 2.31 -72.42 -34.56
N LEU A 75 2.72 -71.36 -33.87
CA LEU A 75 4.04 -70.75 -33.98
C LEU A 75 4.82 -70.92 -32.69
N ASP A 76 5.92 -71.65 -32.75
CA ASP A 76 6.81 -71.85 -31.61
C ASP A 76 8.17 -71.19 -31.90
N LEU A 77 8.55 -70.20 -31.06
CA LEU A 77 9.83 -69.50 -31.14
C LEU A 77 10.75 -69.99 -30.03
N GLY A 78 11.67 -70.89 -30.38
CA GLY A 78 12.61 -71.50 -29.44
C GLY A 78 12.00 -72.55 -28.51
N GLN A 79 12.89 -73.27 -27.79
CA GLN A 79 12.60 -74.17 -26.68
C GLN A 79 13.93 -74.52 -25.97
N GLY A 80 13.98 -74.62 -24.65
CA GLY A 80 15.24 -74.88 -23.95
C GLY A 80 16.29 -73.79 -24.25
N SER A 81 17.58 -74.11 -24.40
CA SER A 81 18.64 -73.10 -24.64
C SER A 81 18.69 -72.50 -26.05
N ILE A 82 17.67 -72.73 -26.87
CA ILE A 82 17.67 -72.42 -28.29
C ILE A 82 16.79 -71.20 -28.58
N PHE A 83 17.37 -70.19 -29.25
CA PHE A 83 16.67 -68.97 -29.68
C PHE A 83 15.93 -69.18 -31.02
N GLY A 84 14.78 -68.54 -31.17
CA GLY A 84 14.12 -68.31 -32.45
C GLY A 84 13.52 -66.90 -32.51
N GLY A 85 13.40 -66.36 -33.73
CA GLY A 85 12.88 -65.02 -33.94
C GLY A 85 11.87 -64.91 -35.08
N VAL A 86 10.97 -63.94 -34.98
CA VAL A 86 10.13 -63.47 -36.09
C VAL A 86 10.26 -61.95 -36.17
N VAL A 87 10.44 -61.44 -37.38
CA VAL A 87 10.34 -60.00 -37.68
C VAL A 87 9.26 -59.81 -38.74
N MET A 88 8.20 -59.10 -38.36
CA MET A 88 7.15 -58.68 -39.29
C MET A 88 7.34 -57.20 -39.60
N SER A 89 7.76 -56.89 -40.83
CA SER A 89 7.81 -55.51 -41.35
C SER A 89 6.54 -55.13 -42.11
N GLY A 90 5.76 -56.13 -42.52
CA GLY A 90 4.53 -56.01 -43.30
C GLY A 90 3.83 -57.37 -43.44
N GLY A 91 2.93 -57.48 -44.41
CA GLY A 91 2.25 -58.74 -44.75
C GLY A 91 1.28 -59.22 -43.65
N SER A 92 0.93 -60.51 -43.70
CA SER A 92 0.09 -61.13 -42.68
C SER A 92 0.61 -62.50 -42.24
N LEU A 93 0.40 -62.81 -40.96
CA LEU A 93 0.63 -64.14 -40.40
C LEU A 93 -0.56 -64.55 -39.52
N SER A 94 -1.20 -65.66 -39.86
CA SER A 94 -2.34 -66.22 -39.13
C SER A 94 -1.98 -67.55 -38.49
N VAL A 95 -2.19 -67.67 -37.17
CA VAL A 95 -1.93 -68.88 -36.40
C VAL A 95 -3.03 -69.16 -35.38
N ASN A 96 -3.16 -70.41 -34.92
CA ASN A 96 -4.07 -70.72 -33.81
C ASN A 96 -3.44 -70.39 -32.46
N SER A 97 -2.17 -70.74 -32.24
CA SER A 97 -1.46 -70.49 -30.97
C SER A 97 -0.01 -70.03 -31.18
N THR A 98 0.57 -69.39 -30.17
CA THR A 98 1.95 -68.89 -30.23
C THR A 98 2.66 -69.06 -28.90
N ASN A 99 3.88 -69.56 -28.96
CA ASN A 99 4.78 -69.65 -27.81
C ASN A 99 6.09 -68.93 -28.12
N ILE A 100 6.52 -68.03 -27.25
CA ILE A 100 7.75 -67.25 -27.39
C ILE A 100 8.67 -67.58 -26.22
N ASN A 101 9.53 -68.60 -26.35
CA ASN A 101 10.21 -69.22 -25.22
C ASN A 101 11.66 -69.61 -25.53
N SER A 102 12.63 -69.17 -24.71
CA SER A 102 13.97 -69.78 -24.63
C SER A 102 14.64 -69.54 -23.28
N LEU A 103 15.54 -70.44 -22.85
CA LEU A 103 16.36 -70.30 -21.64
C LEU A 103 17.35 -69.14 -21.80
N ASN A 104 17.57 -68.40 -20.71
CA ASN A 104 18.53 -67.29 -20.57
C ASN A 104 18.14 -66.00 -21.34
N GLN A 105 18.35 -65.92 -22.65
CA GLN A 105 18.27 -64.66 -23.44
C GLN A 105 16.86 -64.31 -23.96
N GLY A 106 15.96 -65.30 -24.07
CA GLY A 106 14.60 -65.11 -24.58
C GLY A 106 14.50 -65.09 -26.11
N SER A 107 13.46 -65.72 -26.66
CA SER A 107 13.11 -65.63 -28.09
C SER A 107 12.39 -64.31 -28.36
N THR A 108 12.49 -63.77 -29.57
CA THR A 108 11.91 -62.45 -29.89
C THR A 108 10.91 -62.51 -31.03
N PHE A 109 9.71 -61.98 -30.78
CA PHE A 109 8.79 -61.57 -31.82
C PHE A 109 8.85 -60.05 -31.93
N LEU A 110 9.31 -59.54 -33.08
CA LEU A 110 9.34 -58.12 -33.40
C LEU A 110 8.30 -57.79 -34.47
N MET A 111 7.35 -56.93 -34.12
CA MET A 111 6.33 -56.42 -35.01
C MET A 111 6.62 -54.95 -35.35
N GLN A 112 7.03 -54.67 -36.58
CA GLN A 112 7.27 -53.33 -37.10
C GLN A 112 6.14 -52.86 -38.04
N GLY A 113 5.42 -53.80 -38.66
CA GLY A 113 4.29 -53.55 -39.55
C GLY A 113 3.53 -54.83 -39.92
N GLY A 114 2.40 -54.70 -40.62
CA GLY A 114 1.56 -55.83 -41.05
C GLY A 114 0.46 -56.21 -40.05
N ILE A 115 -0.10 -57.41 -40.24
CA ILE A 115 -1.20 -57.95 -39.41
C ILE A 115 -0.85 -59.37 -38.90
N TYR A 116 -0.77 -59.52 -37.59
CA TYR A 116 -0.63 -60.82 -36.93
C TYR A 116 -1.96 -61.24 -36.30
N THR A 117 -2.47 -62.42 -36.63
CA THR A 117 -3.68 -62.97 -36.04
C THR A 117 -3.37 -64.27 -35.30
N ASN A 118 -3.72 -64.31 -34.02
CA ASN A 118 -3.67 -65.50 -33.17
C ASN A 118 -5.09 -65.80 -32.66
N SER A 119 -5.58 -67.01 -32.92
CA SER A 119 -6.97 -67.36 -32.58
C SER A 119 -7.18 -67.80 -31.12
N THR A 120 -6.12 -68.02 -30.33
CA THR A 120 -6.21 -68.51 -28.95
C THR A 120 -5.38 -67.68 -27.99
N THR A 121 -4.11 -68.03 -27.80
CA THR A 121 -3.22 -67.40 -26.84
C THR A 121 -1.85 -67.18 -27.46
N ILE A 122 -1.26 -66.01 -27.19
CA ILE A 122 0.18 -65.78 -27.26
C ILE A 122 0.74 -65.97 -25.85
N ILE A 123 1.71 -66.87 -25.71
CA ILE A 123 2.39 -67.14 -24.44
C ILE A 123 3.84 -66.65 -24.54
N ILE A 124 4.23 -65.76 -23.62
CA ILE A 124 5.59 -65.24 -23.47
C ILE A 124 6.26 -65.93 -22.27
N GLY A 125 7.33 -66.69 -22.52
CA GLY A 125 8.00 -67.54 -21.54
C GLY A 125 7.27 -68.86 -21.27
N PHE A 126 7.93 -69.88 -20.70
CA PHE A 126 7.31 -71.19 -20.46
C PHE A 126 7.02 -71.50 -18.97
N PRO A 127 5.82 -71.98 -18.60
CA PRO A 127 5.42 -72.07 -17.19
C PRO A 127 6.09 -73.19 -16.39
N ARG A 128 6.52 -74.29 -17.02
CA ARG A 128 6.86 -75.52 -16.27
C ARG A 128 8.13 -75.41 -15.42
N ASN A 129 9.08 -74.55 -15.78
CA ASN A 129 10.41 -74.50 -15.14
C ASN A 129 10.86 -73.09 -14.68
N CYS A 130 10.06 -72.04 -14.90
CA CYS A 130 10.40 -70.63 -14.58
C CYS A 130 11.77 -70.14 -15.06
N ARG A 131 12.30 -70.70 -16.15
CA ARG A 131 13.63 -70.39 -16.69
C ARG A 131 13.62 -69.90 -18.14
N GLU A 132 12.51 -70.13 -18.85
CA GLU A 132 12.36 -69.74 -20.24
C GLU A 132 11.71 -68.36 -20.33
N ASN A 133 12.36 -67.48 -21.08
CA ASN A 133 11.97 -66.09 -21.29
C ASN A 133 11.48 -65.87 -22.73
N GLY A 134 10.74 -64.80 -22.95
CA GLY A 134 10.33 -64.35 -24.29
C GLY A 134 10.17 -62.84 -24.35
N HIS A 135 10.28 -62.30 -25.56
CA HIS A 135 10.15 -60.88 -25.84
C HIS A 135 9.14 -60.67 -26.96
N LEU A 136 8.06 -59.95 -26.67
CA LEU A 136 7.16 -59.41 -27.68
C LEU A 136 7.37 -57.91 -27.76
N ILE A 137 7.86 -57.43 -28.90
CA ILE A 137 8.14 -56.02 -29.17
C ILE A 137 7.28 -55.59 -30.34
N ILE A 138 6.46 -54.56 -30.11
CA ILE A 138 5.55 -54.00 -31.10
C ILE A 138 5.96 -52.54 -31.31
N GLU A 139 6.59 -52.27 -32.45
CA GLU A 139 6.96 -50.94 -32.93
C GLU A 139 5.91 -50.38 -33.91
N GLY A 140 5.14 -51.26 -34.57
CA GLY A 140 4.09 -50.90 -35.53
C GLY A 140 3.18 -52.08 -35.88
N GLY A 141 2.25 -51.88 -36.81
CA GLY A 141 1.29 -52.92 -37.25
C GLY A 141 0.21 -53.28 -36.22
N VAL A 142 -0.48 -54.39 -36.46
CA VAL A 142 -1.59 -54.88 -35.63
C VAL A 142 -1.37 -56.32 -35.21
N ILE A 143 -1.42 -56.58 -33.90
CA ILE A 143 -1.49 -57.93 -33.31
C ILE A 143 -2.91 -58.15 -32.79
N ASN A 144 -3.57 -59.20 -33.23
CA ASN A 144 -4.89 -59.59 -32.75
C ASN A 144 -4.82 -60.98 -32.12
N THR A 145 -5.04 -61.08 -30.82
CA THR A 145 -4.99 -62.34 -30.06
C THR A 145 -6.12 -62.42 -29.05
N SER A 146 -6.76 -63.58 -28.85
CA SER A 146 -7.77 -63.69 -27.80
C SER A 146 -7.17 -63.44 -26.41
N MET A 147 -6.07 -64.09 -26.06
CA MET A 147 -5.35 -63.78 -24.82
C MET A 147 -3.85 -63.57 -25.05
N LEU A 148 -3.25 -62.75 -24.19
CA LEU A 148 -1.81 -62.65 -24.02
C LEU A 148 -1.44 -63.10 -22.60
N GLN A 149 -0.56 -64.09 -22.49
CA GLN A 149 -0.04 -64.57 -21.22
C GLN A 149 1.45 -64.27 -21.11
N ILE A 150 1.85 -63.67 -20.00
CA ILE A 150 3.25 -63.36 -19.71
C ILE A 150 3.65 -64.12 -18.45
N ASN A 151 4.56 -65.07 -18.61
CA ASN A 151 5.13 -65.78 -17.47
C ASN A 151 6.16 -64.89 -16.76
N ARG A 152 6.02 -64.73 -15.44
CA ARG A 152 6.85 -63.84 -14.61
C ARG A 152 8.23 -64.43 -14.30
N THR A 153 8.99 -64.77 -15.34
CA THR A 153 10.43 -65.05 -15.27
C THR A 153 11.21 -63.74 -15.35
N GLY A 154 12.39 -63.64 -14.73
CA GLY A 154 13.10 -62.36 -14.57
C GLY A 154 13.39 -61.56 -15.85
N ASN A 155 13.34 -62.17 -17.04
CA ASN A 155 13.69 -61.52 -18.31
C ASN A 155 12.57 -61.54 -19.38
N SER A 156 11.35 -62.04 -19.14
CA SER A 156 10.31 -61.92 -20.17
C SER A 156 9.83 -60.46 -20.32
N SER A 157 9.49 -60.01 -21.53
CA SER A 157 8.99 -58.64 -21.73
C SER A 157 7.88 -58.53 -22.77
N LEU A 158 7.00 -57.56 -22.52
CA LEU A 158 6.06 -57.00 -23.49
C LEU A 158 6.38 -55.51 -23.64
N GLN A 159 6.69 -55.07 -24.86
CA GLN A 159 6.94 -53.68 -25.19
C GLN A 159 6.03 -53.26 -26.34
N LEU A 160 5.20 -52.25 -26.09
CA LEU A 160 4.30 -51.64 -27.05
C LEU A 160 4.79 -50.21 -27.34
N ASN A 161 5.82 -50.11 -28.17
CA ASN A 161 6.49 -48.86 -28.58
C ASN A 161 5.76 -48.13 -29.72
N GLY A 162 4.72 -48.76 -30.28
CA GLY A 162 3.87 -48.27 -31.36
C GLY A 162 2.85 -49.35 -31.72
N GLY A 163 2.15 -49.20 -32.85
CA GLY A 163 1.19 -50.20 -33.33
C GLY A 163 -0.01 -50.45 -32.40
N ILE A 164 -0.76 -51.52 -32.67
CA ILE A 164 -1.99 -51.88 -31.96
C ILE A 164 -1.92 -53.33 -31.49
N LEU A 165 -2.13 -53.57 -30.20
CA LEU A 165 -2.39 -54.88 -29.61
C LEU A 165 -3.88 -55.00 -29.29
N ILE A 166 -4.58 -55.87 -29.99
CA ILE A 166 -5.99 -56.20 -29.78
C ILE A 166 -6.07 -57.50 -28.97
N THR A 167 -6.69 -57.47 -27.79
CA THR A 167 -6.84 -58.67 -26.97
C THR A 167 -8.06 -58.64 -26.04
N ASP A 168 -8.47 -59.80 -25.50
CA ASP A 168 -9.49 -59.88 -24.45
C ASP A 168 -8.86 -59.76 -23.05
N ALA A 169 -7.59 -60.15 -22.87
CA ALA A 169 -6.89 -60.04 -21.58
C ALA A 169 -5.37 -60.12 -21.73
N ILE A 170 -4.66 -59.38 -20.87
CA ILE A 170 -3.22 -59.56 -20.63
C ILE A 170 -3.05 -60.11 -19.21
N ASN A 171 -2.58 -61.36 -19.10
CA ASN A 171 -2.47 -62.06 -17.84
C ASN A 171 -1.02 -62.32 -17.46
N GLY A 172 -0.65 -61.91 -16.25
CA GLY A 172 0.60 -62.31 -15.62
C GLY A 172 0.48 -63.64 -14.90
N VAL A 173 1.28 -64.62 -15.27
CA VAL A 173 1.33 -65.92 -14.55
C VAL A 173 2.52 -65.89 -13.59
N PRO A 174 2.30 -65.93 -12.25
CA PRO A 174 3.39 -65.99 -11.28
C PRO A 174 4.24 -67.24 -11.51
N CYS A 175 5.57 -67.07 -11.56
CA CYS A 175 6.51 -68.19 -11.70
C CYS A 175 7.69 -68.01 -10.73
N GLY A 176 7.67 -68.76 -9.61
CA GLY A 176 8.68 -68.65 -8.55
C GLY A 176 8.63 -67.34 -7.76
N THR A 177 9.73 -67.01 -7.07
CA THR A 177 9.90 -65.77 -6.26
C THR A 177 10.45 -64.59 -7.08
N GLY A 178 10.39 -64.67 -8.41
CA GLY A 178 11.04 -63.74 -9.33
C GLY A 178 10.39 -62.35 -9.39
N SER A 179 11.19 -61.36 -9.80
CA SER A 179 10.81 -59.96 -9.96
C SER A 179 9.53 -59.77 -10.79
N ASN A 180 8.72 -58.80 -10.37
CA ASN A 180 7.53 -58.38 -11.10
C ASN A 180 7.94 -57.87 -12.50
N ILE A 181 7.62 -58.63 -13.56
CA ILE A 181 7.66 -58.09 -14.94
C ILE A 181 6.65 -56.95 -15.02
N VAL A 182 7.06 -55.86 -15.67
CA VAL A 182 6.25 -54.67 -15.93
C VAL A 182 6.18 -54.46 -17.44
N PRO A 183 5.04 -54.78 -18.11
CA PRO A 183 4.83 -54.40 -19.50
C PRO A 183 5.03 -52.91 -19.71
N ILE A 184 5.64 -52.53 -20.84
CA ILE A 184 5.91 -51.13 -21.17
C ILE A 184 5.01 -50.75 -22.35
N ILE A 185 4.25 -49.67 -22.20
CA ILE A 185 3.57 -49.00 -23.31
C ILE A 185 4.27 -47.65 -23.49
N ASN A 186 4.79 -47.42 -24.69
CA ASN A 186 5.56 -46.22 -25.02
C ASN A 186 5.21 -45.77 -26.45
N GLY A 187 3.98 -45.33 -26.64
CA GLY A 187 3.46 -44.78 -27.89
C GLY A 187 2.49 -45.69 -28.66
N GLY A 188 2.29 -46.95 -28.24
CA GLY A 188 1.33 -47.85 -28.88
C GLY A 188 -0.04 -47.92 -28.20
N THR A 189 -0.96 -48.64 -28.86
CA THR A 189 -2.38 -48.75 -28.47
C THR A 189 -2.73 -50.15 -28.02
N LEU A 190 -3.32 -50.28 -26.83
CA LEU A 190 -3.97 -51.49 -26.35
C LEU A 190 -5.47 -51.37 -26.61
N GLN A 191 -6.00 -52.18 -27.52
CA GLN A 191 -7.39 -52.12 -27.95
C GLN A 191 -8.20 -53.30 -27.41
N ALA A 192 -9.40 -53.01 -26.91
CA ALA A 192 -10.34 -54.01 -26.47
C ALA A 192 -10.97 -54.79 -27.62
N ARG A 193 -10.91 -56.11 -27.51
CA ARG A 193 -11.53 -57.03 -28.46
C ARG A 193 -13.00 -57.28 -28.15
N SER A 194 -13.39 -57.30 -26.87
CA SER A 194 -14.75 -57.51 -26.42
C SER A 194 -15.01 -56.87 -25.05
N ASN A 195 -16.28 -56.85 -24.60
CA ASN A 195 -16.65 -56.42 -23.25
C ASN A 195 -15.99 -57.27 -22.17
N GLY A 196 -15.59 -56.61 -21.07
CA GLY A 196 -15.00 -57.29 -19.92
C GLY A 196 -13.52 -57.59 -20.10
N MET A 197 -12.82 -56.90 -21.01
CA MET A 197 -11.36 -56.87 -20.91
C MET A 197 -10.99 -56.37 -19.52
N ASP A 198 -10.22 -57.18 -18.79
CA ASP A 198 -9.52 -56.75 -17.60
C ASP A 198 -8.03 -56.73 -17.90
N LEU A 199 -7.41 -55.58 -17.67
CA LEU A 199 -5.96 -55.49 -17.61
C LEU A 199 -5.53 -56.03 -16.25
N ALA A 200 -5.60 -57.36 -16.08
CA ALA A 200 -5.50 -58.02 -14.79
C ALA A 200 -4.06 -58.19 -14.28
N ASN A 201 -3.83 -57.82 -13.02
CA ASN A 201 -2.76 -58.34 -12.15
C ASN A 201 -1.29 -58.09 -12.58
N LEU A 202 -1.00 -57.12 -13.46
CA LEU A 202 0.37 -56.75 -13.82
C LEU A 202 0.54 -55.22 -13.81
N PRO A 203 1.43 -54.64 -12.98
CA PRO A 203 1.76 -53.23 -13.11
C PRO A 203 2.24 -52.92 -14.55
N ILE A 204 1.73 -51.85 -15.16
CA ILE A 204 2.12 -51.37 -16.49
C ILE A 204 2.91 -50.07 -16.33
N TYR A 205 3.97 -49.92 -17.12
CA TYR A 205 4.78 -48.71 -17.18
C TYR A 205 4.50 -47.94 -18.47
N LEU A 206 4.08 -46.69 -18.34
CA LEU A 206 3.94 -45.73 -19.42
C LEU A 206 5.28 -45.03 -19.64
N GLY A 207 5.93 -45.37 -20.75
CA GLY A 207 7.17 -44.71 -21.18
C GLY A 207 6.94 -43.25 -21.57
N PRO A 208 8.01 -42.47 -21.86
CA PRO A 208 7.90 -41.03 -22.13
C PRO A 208 6.92 -40.64 -23.25
N ALA A 209 6.66 -41.52 -24.22
CA ALA A 209 5.68 -41.29 -25.29
C ALA A 209 4.22 -41.55 -24.88
N GLY A 210 3.97 -42.00 -23.64
CA GLY A 210 2.65 -42.34 -23.13
C GLY A 210 2.10 -43.66 -23.68
N GLY A 211 0.82 -43.92 -23.43
CA GLY A 211 0.13 -45.10 -23.94
C GLY A 211 -1.35 -44.84 -24.21
N THR A 212 -1.90 -45.54 -25.19
CA THR A 212 -3.32 -45.45 -25.55
C THR A 212 -4.06 -46.72 -25.15
N ILE A 213 -5.22 -46.56 -24.52
CA ILE A 213 -6.19 -47.63 -24.31
C ILE A 213 -7.42 -47.29 -25.15
N ASP A 214 -7.69 -48.16 -26.12
CA ASP A 214 -8.86 -48.04 -26.99
C ASP A 214 -9.92 -49.04 -26.53
N THR A 215 -11.02 -48.52 -26.00
CA THR A 215 -12.16 -49.31 -25.55
C THR A 215 -12.92 -49.96 -26.71
N ASN A 216 -12.79 -49.47 -27.94
CA ASN A 216 -13.42 -50.01 -29.15
C ASN A 216 -14.93 -50.31 -28.98
N GLY A 217 -15.63 -49.44 -28.25
CA GLY A 217 -17.06 -49.49 -27.97
C GLY A 217 -17.45 -50.35 -26.78
N ASN A 218 -16.46 -50.97 -26.11
CA ASN A 218 -16.67 -51.95 -25.05
C ASN A 218 -16.53 -51.34 -23.65
N SER A 219 -17.14 -51.99 -22.66
CA SER A 219 -16.96 -51.69 -21.24
C SER A 219 -15.91 -52.61 -20.63
N ASN A 220 -14.83 -52.03 -20.12
CA ASN A 220 -13.62 -52.71 -19.69
C ASN A 220 -13.18 -52.20 -18.31
N THR A 221 -12.37 -53.01 -17.63
CA THR A 221 -11.79 -52.70 -16.33
C THR A 221 -10.27 -52.60 -16.44
N MET A 222 -9.69 -51.60 -15.76
CA MET A 222 -8.26 -51.47 -15.59
C MET A 222 -7.91 -51.71 -14.13
N SER A 223 -7.64 -52.97 -13.77
CA SER A 223 -7.20 -53.33 -12.43
C SER A 223 -5.69 -53.18 -12.22
N SER A 224 -4.91 -53.10 -13.30
CA SER A 224 -3.46 -52.90 -13.24
C SER A 224 -3.07 -51.48 -12.79
N ALA A 225 -2.11 -51.40 -11.86
CA ALA A 225 -1.48 -50.13 -11.52
C ALA A 225 -0.72 -49.59 -12.75
N LEU A 226 -0.92 -48.31 -13.08
CA LEU A 226 -0.19 -47.61 -14.14
C LEU A 226 0.84 -46.70 -13.48
N SER A 227 2.07 -46.70 -13.99
CA SER A 227 3.18 -45.89 -13.47
C SER A 227 4.04 -45.35 -14.60
N GLY A 228 4.96 -44.42 -14.31
CA GLY A 228 5.92 -43.91 -15.29
C GLY A 228 5.71 -42.45 -15.68
N PRO A 229 6.63 -41.87 -16.47
CA PRO A 229 6.59 -40.46 -16.85
C PRO A 229 5.55 -40.15 -17.94
N GLY A 230 5.09 -41.16 -18.70
CA GLY A 230 4.15 -40.96 -19.80
C GLY A 230 2.71 -40.69 -19.36
N GLY A 231 1.92 -40.16 -20.29
CA GLY A 231 0.48 -39.94 -20.11
C GLY A 231 -0.37 -41.09 -20.62
N LEU A 232 -1.62 -41.12 -20.16
CA LEU A 232 -2.64 -42.08 -20.58
C LEU A 232 -3.60 -41.42 -21.57
N THR A 233 -3.86 -42.06 -22.71
CA THR A 233 -4.94 -41.65 -23.61
C THR A 233 -6.02 -42.73 -23.64
N VAL A 234 -7.28 -42.36 -23.39
CA VAL A 234 -8.43 -43.26 -23.43
C VAL A 234 -9.33 -42.87 -24.60
N ILE A 235 -9.61 -43.83 -25.50
CA ILE A 235 -10.46 -43.65 -26.69
C ILE A 235 -11.49 -44.77 -26.84
N GLY A 236 -12.35 -44.66 -27.85
CA GLY A 236 -13.09 -45.79 -28.40
C GLY A 236 -14.59 -45.85 -28.12
N ASN A 237 -15.24 -44.79 -27.62
CA ASN A 237 -16.69 -44.72 -27.30
C ASN A 237 -17.20 -45.67 -26.20
N GLY A 238 -16.36 -46.57 -25.68
CA GLY A 238 -16.71 -47.46 -24.58
C GLY A 238 -16.39 -46.86 -23.22
N ASN A 239 -16.52 -47.69 -22.18
CA ASN A 239 -16.20 -47.33 -20.81
C ASN A 239 -14.93 -48.05 -20.32
N LEU A 240 -14.03 -47.31 -19.68
CA LEU A 240 -12.87 -47.83 -18.99
C LEU A 240 -12.98 -47.53 -17.49
N THR A 241 -13.21 -48.56 -16.69
CA THR A 241 -13.32 -48.43 -15.23
C THR A 241 -11.97 -48.67 -14.56
N ALA A 242 -11.41 -47.64 -13.93
CA ALA A 242 -10.17 -47.73 -13.16
C ALA A 242 -10.41 -48.36 -11.79
N THR A 243 -9.78 -49.51 -11.52
CA THR A 243 -9.81 -50.18 -10.21
C THR A 243 -8.42 -50.38 -9.60
N GLY A 244 -7.36 -50.10 -10.36
CA GLY A 244 -5.98 -50.05 -9.88
C GLY A 244 -5.61 -48.71 -9.24
N ASN A 245 -4.48 -48.68 -8.53
CA ASN A 245 -3.88 -47.46 -8.00
C ASN A 245 -2.89 -46.87 -9.03
N HIS A 246 -3.26 -45.77 -9.69
CA HIS A 246 -2.46 -45.19 -10.78
C HIS A 246 -1.56 -44.04 -10.29
N SER A 247 -0.28 -44.02 -10.70
CA SER A 247 0.74 -43.07 -10.24
C SER A 247 1.62 -42.47 -11.34
N TYR A 248 1.18 -42.56 -12.61
CA TYR A 248 1.89 -41.94 -13.74
C TYR A 248 1.77 -40.41 -13.73
N PHE A 249 2.70 -39.73 -14.38
CA PHE A 249 2.85 -38.27 -14.29
C PHE A 249 2.35 -37.51 -15.52
N GLY A 250 2.40 -38.12 -16.72
CA GLY A 250 1.94 -37.45 -17.93
C GLY A 250 0.42 -37.35 -17.99
N ASP A 251 -0.07 -36.43 -18.81
CA ASP A 251 -1.48 -36.07 -18.87
C ASP A 251 -2.40 -37.26 -19.23
N THR A 252 -3.58 -37.26 -18.61
CA THR A 252 -4.68 -38.16 -18.92
C THR A 252 -5.60 -37.50 -19.93
N ASN A 253 -5.63 -38.02 -21.15
CA ASN A 253 -6.48 -37.53 -22.23
C ASN A 253 -7.66 -38.48 -22.43
N VAL A 254 -8.87 -38.03 -22.13
CA VAL A 254 -10.10 -38.80 -22.37
C VAL A 254 -10.78 -38.25 -23.61
N ASN A 255 -10.74 -39.02 -24.69
CA ASN A 255 -11.15 -38.61 -26.03
C ASN A 255 -12.24 -39.53 -26.55
N ASN A 256 -13.48 -39.04 -26.57
CA ASN A 256 -14.62 -39.78 -27.10
C ASN A 256 -14.77 -41.16 -26.44
N ALA A 257 -14.65 -41.22 -25.11
CA ALA A 257 -14.76 -42.42 -24.27
C ALA A 257 -15.21 -42.03 -22.86
N ILE A 258 -15.62 -43.02 -22.07
CA ILE A 258 -15.90 -42.85 -20.64
C ILE A 258 -14.72 -43.40 -19.84
N PHE A 259 -14.17 -42.60 -18.92
CA PHE A 259 -13.18 -43.03 -17.95
C PHE A 259 -13.77 -42.88 -16.54
N SER A 260 -14.06 -44.02 -15.90
CA SER A 260 -14.77 -44.07 -14.61
C SER A 260 -13.87 -44.52 -13.47
N GLN A 261 -14.05 -44.01 -12.25
CA GLN A 261 -13.51 -44.68 -11.06
C GLN A 261 -14.37 -45.90 -10.71
N GLY A 262 -13.72 -47.01 -10.41
CA GLY A 262 -14.35 -48.20 -9.83
C GLY A 262 -14.01 -48.43 -8.36
N VAL A 263 -13.05 -47.67 -7.81
CA VAL A 263 -12.64 -47.67 -6.40
C VAL A 263 -12.21 -46.27 -5.96
N GLN A 264 -12.06 -46.05 -4.66
CA GLN A 264 -11.56 -44.80 -4.08
C GLN A 264 -10.17 -44.44 -4.62
N ASN A 265 -9.98 -43.19 -5.04
CA ASN A 265 -8.70 -42.64 -5.52
C ASN A 265 -8.06 -43.48 -6.65
N ALA A 266 -8.87 -43.98 -7.58
CA ALA A 266 -8.37 -44.77 -8.70
C ALA A 266 -7.61 -43.90 -9.71
N PHE A 267 -8.08 -42.67 -9.95
CA PHE A 267 -7.40 -41.73 -10.85
C PHE A 267 -6.00 -41.35 -10.36
N SER A 268 -5.11 -41.03 -11.28
CA SER A 268 -3.75 -40.67 -10.89
C SER A 268 -3.67 -39.24 -10.36
N PRO A 269 -3.24 -39.02 -9.10
CA PRO A 269 -3.16 -37.68 -8.52
C PRO A 269 -2.00 -36.86 -9.11
N ASN A 270 -1.07 -37.49 -9.83
CA ASN A 270 0.10 -36.83 -10.41
C ASN A 270 -0.13 -36.36 -11.85
N SER A 271 -1.31 -36.60 -12.41
CA SER A 271 -1.64 -36.31 -13.81
C SER A 271 -2.66 -35.18 -13.90
N ASP A 272 -2.46 -34.26 -14.83
CA ASP A 272 -3.50 -33.36 -15.30
C ASP A 272 -4.47 -34.13 -16.20
N PHE A 273 -5.73 -33.72 -16.25
CA PHE A 273 -6.79 -34.40 -17.01
C PHE A 273 -7.36 -33.46 -18.08
N ALA A 274 -7.34 -33.92 -19.33
CA ALA A 274 -7.96 -33.26 -20.47
C ALA A 274 -9.13 -34.11 -20.96
N ILE A 275 -10.36 -33.61 -20.79
CA ILE A 275 -11.59 -34.30 -21.22
C ILE A 275 -12.09 -33.61 -22.47
N GLN A 276 -11.99 -34.30 -23.61
CA GLN A 276 -12.15 -33.69 -24.93
C GLN A 276 -12.99 -34.59 -25.84
N ASN A 277 -13.46 -34.03 -26.96
CA ASN A 277 -14.14 -34.79 -28.03
C ASN A 277 -15.30 -35.65 -27.49
N SER A 278 -16.19 -35.05 -26.68
CA SER A 278 -17.30 -35.77 -26.02
C SER A 278 -16.87 -36.86 -25.02
N GLY A 279 -15.62 -36.80 -24.54
CA GLY A 279 -15.14 -37.63 -23.44
C GLY A 279 -15.89 -37.37 -22.14
N ILE A 280 -15.96 -38.38 -21.29
CA ILE A 280 -16.63 -38.34 -19.99
C ILE A 280 -15.67 -38.83 -18.90
N LEU A 281 -15.43 -38.01 -17.89
CA LEU A 281 -14.81 -38.41 -16.64
C LEU A 281 -15.92 -38.69 -15.62
N ASP A 282 -15.97 -39.91 -15.09
CA ASP A 282 -17.01 -40.31 -14.14
C ASP A 282 -16.40 -40.70 -12.79
N ALA A 283 -16.81 -40.01 -11.72
CA ALA A 283 -16.36 -40.30 -10.37
C ALA A 283 -16.86 -41.65 -9.84
N GLY A 284 -17.88 -42.26 -10.46
CA GLY A 284 -18.32 -43.64 -10.17
C GLY A 284 -18.81 -43.89 -8.73
N GLY A 285 -19.10 -42.84 -7.96
CA GLY A 285 -19.48 -42.92 -6.56
C GLY A 285 -18.30 -43.00 -5.58
N PHE A 286 -17.10 -42.62 -6.03
CA PHE A 286 -15.87 -42.64 -5.24
C PHE A 286 -15.19 -41.27 -5.27
N ASP A 287 -14.53 -40.87 -4.18
CA ASP A 287 -13.71 -39.65 -4.26
C ASP A 287 -12.45 -39.93 -5.09
N GLY A 288 -11.97 -38.90 -5.77
CA GLY A 288 -10.78 -38.95 -6.59
C GLY A 288 -9.97 -37.66 -6.48
N THR A 289 -8.69 -37.76 -6.79
CA THR A 289 -7.77 -36.62 -6.84
C THR A 289 -7.05 -36.63 -8.17
N ILE A 290 -6.99 -35.46 -8.82
CA ILE A 290 -6.29 -35.22 -10.07
C ILE A 290 -5.48 -33.92 -9.99
N GLY A 291 -4.66 -33.67 -11.00
CA GLY A 291 -4.02 -32.39 -11.25
C GLY A 291 -5.01 -31.33 -11.73
N ALA A 292 -4.62 -30.54 -12.73
CA ALA A 292 -5.48 -29.58 -13.40
C ALA A 292 -6.54 -30.28 -14.27
N LEU A 293 -7.73 -29.68 -14.40
CA LEU A 293 -8.78 -30.14 -15.30
C LEU A 293 -8.89 -29.20 -16.50
N SER A 294 -8.90 -29.78 -17.71
CA SER A 294 -9.03 -29.03 -18.96
C SER A 294 -9.92 -29.71 -19.99
N GLY A 295 -10.32 -28.96 -21.03
CA GLY A 295 -11.12 -29.46 -22.14
C GLY A 295 -12.60 -29.09 -22.07
N ASN A 296 -13.41 -29.74 -22.90
CA ASN A 296 -14.81 -29.39 -23.18
C ASN A 296 -15.78 -30.58 -23.06
N GLY A 297 -15.36 -31.68 -22.44
CA GLY A 297 -16.19 -32.87 -22.23
C GLY A 297 -17.10 -32.76 -20.99
N ILE A 298 -17.45 -33.92 -20.42
CA ILE A 298 -18.33 -34.01 -19.25
C ILE A 298 -17.55 -34.58 -18.05
N VAL A 299 -17.72 -33.98 -16.88
CA VAL A 299 -17.38 -34.59 -15.59
C VAL A 299 -18.67 -34.90 -14.85
N THR A 300 -18.84 -36.13 -14.38
CA THR A 300 -20.09 -36.59 -13.76
C THR A 300 -19.85 -37.51 -12.57
N ASN A 301 -20.91 -37.81 -11.83
CA ASN A 301 -20.96 -38.91 -10.87
C ASN A 301 -22.20 -39.78 -11.16
N ASN A 302 -22.03 -40.86 -11.92
CA ASN A 302 -23.11 -41.80 -12.20
C ASN A 302 -23.19 -42.96 -11.20
N GLY A 303 -22.31 -43.01 -10.20
CA GLY A 303 -22.35 -44.00 -9.14
C GLY A 303 -23.51 -43.80 -8.16
N SER A 304 -23.73 -44.80 -7.30
CA SER A 304 -24.84 -44.79 -6.34
C SER A 304 -24.58 -43.93 -5.09
N ASN A 305 -23.33 -43.55 -4.83
CA ASN A 305 -22.92 -42.75 -3.68
C ASN A 305 -22.50 -41.35 -4.12
N SER A 306 -22.58 -40.37 -3.21
CA SER A 306 -21.95 -39.07 -3.43
C SER A 306 -20.43 -39.24 -3.60
N ALA A 307 -19.82 -38.39 -4.43
CA ALA A 307 -18.39 -38.41 -4.70
C ALA A 307 -17.81 -37.00 -4.68
N THR A 308 -16.53 -36.91 -4.34
CA THR A 308 -15.76 -35.66 -4.35
C THR A 308 -14.61 -35.76 -5.34
N LEU A 309 -14.54 -34.83 -6.30
CA LEU A 309 -13.37 -34.70 -7.18
C LEU A 309 -12.48 -33.56 -6.68
N THR A 310 -11.25 -33.91 -6.31
CA THR A 310 -10.22 -32.96 -5.88
C THR A 310 -9.33 -32.57 -7.06
N LEU A 311 -9.20 -31.26 -7.31
CA LEU A 311 -8.48 -30.66 -8.42
C LEU A 311 -7.25 -29.90 -7.93
N GLY A 312 -6.17 -29.92 -8.71
CA GLY A 312 -4.99 -29.07 -8.53
C GLY A 312 -3.82 -29.72 -7.80
N ASN A 313 -3.76 -31.04 -7.69
CA ASN A 313 -2.68 -31.74 -6.97
C ASN A 313 -1.28 -31.54 -7.60
N THR A 314 -1.22 -31.23 -8.90
CA THR A 314 0.02 -30.91 -9.66
C THR A 314 0.43 -29.44 -9.55
N ASN A 315 -0.40 -28.58 -8.94
CA ASN A 315 -0.22 -27.12 -8.90
C ASN A 315 -0.24 -26.42 -10.28
N HIS A 316 -0.60 -27.12 -11.35
CA HIS A 316 -0.76 -26.51 -12.67
C HIS A 316 -2.12 -25.82 -12.81
N ASP A 317 -2.22 -24.95 -13.82
CA ASP A 317 -3.45 -24.25 -14.19
C ASP A 317 -4.31 -25.11 -15.12
N GLY A 318 -5.63 -24.98 -15.00
CA GLY A 318 -6.60 -25.72 -15.82
C GLY A 318 -7.71 -24.82 -16.35
N VAL A 319 -8.13 -25.03 -17.60
CA VAL A 319 -9.29 -24.35 -18.20
C VAL A 319 -10.28 -25.37 -18.71
N PHE A 320 -11.43 -25.45 -18.04
CA PHE A 320 -12.51 -26.36 -18.39
C PHE A 320 -13.72 -25.59 -18.92
N ASP A 321 -14.03 -25.81 -20.20
CA ASP A 321 -15.21 -25.29 -20.93
C ASP A 321 -16.31 -26.36 -21.06
N GLY A 322 -16.09 -27.52 -20.43
CA GLY A 322 -17.05 -28.60 -20.40
C GLY A 322 -18.15 -28.42 -19.34
N THR A 323 -18.89 -29.49 -19.10
CA THR A 323 -19.96 -29.55 -18.10
C THR A 323 -19.53 -30.42 -16.93
N ILE A 324 -19.54 -29.85 -15.72
CA ILE A 324 -19.47 -30.64 -14.47
C ILE A 324 -20.89 -30.81 -13.94
N GLN A 325 -21.38 -32.03 -13.79
CA GLN A 325 -22.76 -32.31 -13.39
C GLN A 325 -22.85 -33.40 -12.32
N SER A 326 -23.92 -33.38 -11.54
CA SER A 326 -24.33 -34.54 -10.77
C SER A 326 -25.02 -35.52 -11.74
N GLY A 327 -24.65 -36.80 -11.70
CA GLY A 327 -25.33 -37.85 -12.43
C GLY A 327 -26.42 -38.47 -11.54
N SER A 328 -26.27 -39.76 -11.25
CA SER A 328 -27.15 -40.50 -10.34
C SER A 328 -27.05 -40.03 -8.88
N ALA A 329 -25.91 -39.49 -8.47
CA ALA A 329 -25.65 -39.01 -7.12
C ALA A 329 -24.88 -37.67 -7.13
N PRO A 330 -24.88 -36.91 -6.03
CA PRO A 330 -24.18 -35.63 -5.95
C PRO A 330 -22.68 -35.75 -6.25
N LEU A 331 -22.15 -34.77 -7.00
CA LEU A 331 -20.72 -34.56 -7.18
C LEU A 331 -20.31 -33.28 -6.44
N ALA A 332 -19.30 -33.37 -5.59
CA ALA A 332 -18.65 -32.25 -4.90
C ALA A 332 -17.28 -31.96 -5.51
N ILE A 333 -16.81 -30.73 -5.40
CA ILE A 333 -15.49 -30.30 -5.91
C ILE A 333 -14.64 -29.76 -4.76
N ILE A 334 -13.37 -30.15 -4.73
CA ILE A 334 -12.36 -29.51 -3.88
C ILE A 334 -11.26 -28.97 -4.77
N LYS A 335 -10.93 -27.69 -4.64
CA LYS A 335 -9.76 -27.08 -5.28
C LYS A 335 -8.61 -26.97 -4.27
N ILE A 336 -7.47 -27.57 -4.61
CA ILE A 336 -6.20 -27.53 -3.85
C ILE A 336 -5.06 -27.04 -4.75
N GLY A 337 -3.85 -26.94 -4.19
CA GLY A 337 -2.65 -26.52 -4.91
C GLY A 337 -2.65 -25.04 -5.30
N SER A 338 -1.49 -24.53 -5.73
CA SER A 338 -1.31 -23.11 -6.02
C SER A 338 -1.83 -22.65 -7.38
N GLY A 339 -2.04 -23.56 -8.34
CA GLY A 339 -2.51 -23.22 -9.68
C GLY A 339 -3.94 -22.68 -9.70
N THR A 340 -4.34 -22.08 -10.83
CA THR A 340 -5.67 -21.53 -11.08
C THR A 340 -6.52 -22.54 -11.86
N GLN A 341 -7.71 -22.87 -11.35
CA GLN A 341 -8.70 -23.64 -12.11
C GLN A 341 -9.79 -22.68 -12.63
N ILE A 342 -9.97 -22.62 -13.94
CA ILE A 342 -10.97 -21.80 -14.61
C ILE A 342 -12.12 -22.68 -15.09
N LEU A 343 -13.35 -22.34 -14.70
CA LEU A 343 -14.58 -22.99 -15.13
C LEU A 343 -15.39 -22.01 -16.00
N THR A 344 -15.54 -22.33 -17.29
CA THR A 344 -16.22 -21.48 -18.27
C THR A 344 -17.58 -22.05 -18.72
N GLY A 345 -17.76 -23.37 -18.63
CA GLY A 345 -19.00 -24.04 -19.02
C GLY A 345 -20.13 -23.98 -17.98
N ASN A 346 -21.17 -24.80 -18.22
CA ASN A 346 -22.32 -24.92 -17.32
C ASN A 346 -22.07 -26.07 -16.32
N ASN A 347 -21.88 -25.74 -15.05
CA ASN A 347 -21.52 -26.69 -14.01
C ASN A 347 -22.70 -26.92 -13.04
N SER A 348 -23.61 -27.82 -13.42
CA SER A 348 -24.90 -28.06 -12.74
C SER A 348 -24.82 -29.00 -11.52
N PHE A 349 -23.62 -29.43 -11.11
CA PHE A 349 -23.43 -30.28 -9.94
C PHE A 349 -23.95 -29.66 -8.64
N SER A 350 -24.39 -30.51 -7.73
CA SER A 350 -25.13 -30.12 -6.52
C SER A 350 -24.36 -30.31 -5.21
N GLY A 351 -23.20 -30.96 -5.23
CA GLY A 351 -22.31 -31.03 -4.08
C GLY A 351 -21.62 -29.70 -3.82
N PRO A 352 -21.08 -29.49 -2.61
CA PRO A 352 -20.35 -28.27 -2.27
C PRO A 352 -19.05 -28.14 -3.07
N THR A 353 -18.62 -26.89 -3.26
CA THR A 353 -17.30 -26.54 -3.78
C THR A 353 -16.47 -25.96 -2.65
N ASN A 354 -15.37 -26.63 -2.27
CA ASN A 354 -14.42 -26.11 -1.29
C ASN A 354 -13.15 -25.65 -2.00
N ILE A 355 -12.77 -24.39 -1.83
CA ILE A 355 -11.51 -23.84 -2.35
C ILE A 355 -10.56 -23.76 -1.17
N ASN A 356 -9.62 -24.70 -1.09
CA ASN A 356 -8.70 -24.84 0.03
C ASN A 356 -7.36 -24.12 -0.19
N ASN A 357 -6.95 -23.95 -1.45
CA ASN A 357 -5.75 -23.20 -1.83
C ASN A 357 -5.79 -22.80 -3.32
N GLY A 358 -4.98 -21.81 -3.67
CA GLY A 358 -4.90 -21.26 -5.03
C GLY A 358 -6.19 -20.56 -5.44
N GLU A 359 -6.46 -20.52 -6.73
CA GLU A 359 -7.60 -19.79 -7.29
C GLU A 359 -8.59 -20.71 -8.01
N LEU A 360 -9.88 -20.48 -7.77
CA LEU A 360 -10.96 -20.96 -8.62
C LEU A 360 -11.60 -19.75 -9.31
N THR A 361 -11.50 -19.69 -10.63
CA THR A 361 -12.16 -18.67 -11.44
C THR A 361 -13.44 -19.24 -12.06
N VAL A 362 -14.59 -18.66 -11.71
CA VAL A 362 -15.89 -19.04 -12.27
C VAL A 362 -16.29 -18.01 -13.30
N ASN A 363 -16.14 -18.33 -14.58
CA ASN A 363 -16.59 -17.51 -15.71
C ASN A 363 -17.88 -18.07 -16.35
N GLY A 364 -18.27 -19.29 -15.99
CA GLY A 364 -19.49 -19.97 -16.44
C GLY A 364 -20.64 -19.92 -15.42
N GLN A 365 -21.39 -21.02 -15.32
CA GLN A 365 -22.52 -21.17 -14.40
C GLN A 365 -22.23 -22.26 -13.35
N MET A 366 -22.63 -22.04 -12.10
CA MET A 366 -22.60 -22.99 -10.98
C MET A 366 -23.90 -22.85 -10.15
N PRO A 367 -25.09 -23.16 -10.72
CA PRO A 367 -26.37 -22.76 -10.13
C PRO A 367 -26.71 -23.48 -8.82
N ASN A 368 -26.16 -24.67 -8.58
CA ASN A 368 -26.64 -25.57 -7.51
C ASN A 368 -25.59 -25.84 -6.40
N SER A 369 -24.39 -25.28 -6.50
CA SER A 369 -23.29 -25.58 -5.58
C SER A 369 -23.08 -24.47 -4.56
N ASN A 370 -23.04 -24.82 -3.28
CA ASN A 370 -22.56 -23.92 -2.22
C ASN A 370 -21.03 -23.85 -2.27
N VAL A 371 -20.49 -22.63 -2.18
CA VAL A 371 -19.05 -22.36 -2.30
C VAL A 371 -18.48 -21.94 -0.95
N PHE A 372 -17.36 -22.57 -0.57
CA PHE A 372 -16.59 -22.26 0.64
C PHE A 372 -15.19 -21.82 0.22
N VAL A 373 -14.87 -20.54 0.46
CA VAL A 373 -13.54 -19.98 0.20
C VAL A 373 -12.75 -20.02 1.50
N ASN A 374 -11.81 -20.95 1.64
CA ASN A 374 -11.04 -21.13 2.86
C ASN A 374 -9.83 -20.17 2.93
N PRO A 375 -9.18 -20.01 4.10
CA PRO A 375 -8.00 -19.15 4.23
C PRO A 375 -6.90 -19.52 3.23
N GLY A 376 -6.35 -18.53 2.54
CA GLY A 376 -5.32 -18.71 1.51
C GLY A 376 -5.86 -19.04 0.10
N ALA A 377 -7.17 -19.19 -0.06
CA ALA A 377 -7.82 -19.39 -1.35
C ALA A 377 -8.43 -18.11 -1.92
N ILE A 378 -8.56 -18.09 -3.24
CA ILE A 378 -9.18 -17.02 -4.02
C ILE A 378 -10.34 -17.58 -4.84
N LEU A 379 -11.51 -16.94 -4.75
CA LEU A 379 -12.60 -17.10 -5.70
C LEU A 379 -12.66 -15.86 -6.60
N SER A 380 -12.62 -16.06 -7.91
CA SER A 380 -12.70 -14.98 -8.89
C SER A 380 -13.63 -15.29 -10.07
N GLY A 381 -13.72 -14.37 -11.02
CA GLY A 381 -14.41 -14.57 -12.29
C GLY A 381 -15.58 -13.64 -12.52
N VAL A 382 -16.28 -13.88 -13.64
CA VAL A 382 -17.43 -13.08 -14.10
C VAL A 382 -18.73 -13.89 -14.24
N GLY A 383 -18.73 -15.10 -13.69
CA GLY A 383 -19.81 -16.07 -13.83
C GLY A 383 -20.92 -15.91 -12.80
N ASN A 384 -21.75 -16.95 -12.69
CA ASN A 384 -22.89 -17.01 -11.79
C ASN A 384 -22.87 -18.28 -10.93
N ILE A 385 -22.81 -18.10 -9.62
CA ILE A 385 -22.88 -19.14 -8.59
C ILE A 385 -24.25 -19.02 -7.92
N GLY A 386 -25.12 -20.01 -8.04
CA GLY A 386 -26.48 -19.91 -7.49
C GLY A 386 -26.57 -20.30 -6.00
N GLY A 387 -25.64 -21.12 -5.51
CA GLY A 387 -25.59 -21.51 -4.10
C GLY A 387 -25.01 -20.43 -3.19
N SER A 388 -25.08 -20.68 -1.88
CA SER A 388 -24.52 -19.75 -0.89
C SER A 388 -22.99 -19.72 -0.98
N THR A 389 -22.40 -18.54 -0.86
CA THR A 389 -20.95 -18.34 -0.83
C THR A 389 -20.51 -17.89 0.55
N LEU A 390 -19.72 -18.71 1.25
CA LEU A 390 -19.05 -18.37 2.50
C LEU A 390 -17.59 -18.01 2.21
N ASN A 391 -17.23 -16.75 2.48
CA ASN A 391 -15.87 -16.25 2.29
C ASN A 391 -15.11 -16.17 3.62
N ILE A 392 -14.07 -16.99 3.75
CA ILE A 392 -13.05 -16.98 4.81
C ILE A 392 -11.65 -16.65 4.23
N GLY A 393 -11.55 -16.53 2.90
CA GLY A 393 -10.34 -16.20 2.14
C GLY A 393 -10.50 -14.87 1.40
N ILE A 394 -10.32 -14.91 0.09
CA ILE A 394 -10.48 -13.75 -0.80
C ILE A 394 -11.55 -14.04 -1.86
N VAL A 395 -12.50 -13.12 -2.01
CA VAL A 395 -13.39 -13.06 -3.17
C VAL A 395 -13.02 -11.83 -3.99
N SER A 396 -12.73 -12.02 -5.27
CA SER A 396 -12.30 -10.98 -6.19
C SER A 396 -13.10 -11.10 -7.49
N PRO A 397 -14.24 -10.41 -7.64
CA PRO A 397 -14.94 -10.36 -8.92
C PRO A 397 -14.01 -9.92 -10.06
N GLY A 398 -14.35 -10.29 -11.31
CA GLY A 398 -13.56 -9.92 -12.47
C GLY A 398 -12.65 -11.03 -13.02
N TYR A 399 -12.19 -10.83 -14.25
CA TYR A 399 -11.28 -11.75 -14.96
C TYR A 399 -10.52 -10.96 -16.03
N ASN A 400 -9.19 -10.92 -15.93
CA ASN A 400 -8.33 -10.07 -16.78
C ASN A 400 -8.72 -8.58 -16.78
N GLY A 401 -9.14 -8.08 -15.62
CA GLY A 401 -9.66 -6.73 -15.41
C GLY A 401 -11.03 -6.75 -14.74
N PRO A 402 -11.66 -5.56 -14.59
CA PRO A 402 -12.85 -5.45 -13.78
C PRO A 402 -14.07 -6.19 -14.36
N GLY A 403 -14.89 -6.80 -13.51
CA GLY A 403 -16.10 -7.49 -13.92
C GLY A 403 -17.05 -7.87 -12.78
N THR A 404 -18.18 -8.48 -13.16
CA THR A 404 -19.24 -8.82 -12.21
C THR A 404 -19.26 -10.31 -11.91
N LEU A 405 -19.05 -10.69 -10.64
CA LEU A 405 -19.30 -12.05 -10.17
C LEU A 405 -20.67 -12.09 -9.51
N THR A 406 -21.53 -13.00 -9.99
CA THR A 406 -22.85 -13.22 -9.38
C THR A 406 -22.81 -14.41 -8.44
N VAL A 407 -23.32 -14.27 -7.22
CA VAL A 407 -23.39 -15.32 -6.19
C VAL A 407 -24.80 -15.43 -5.61
N GLY A 408 -25.15 -16.55 -4.97
CA GLY A 408 -26.34 -16.66 -4.12
C GLY A 408 -26.16 -15.87 -2.82
N PRO A 409 -26.78 -16.26 -1.69
CA PRO A 409 -26.52 -15.64 -0.39
C PRO A 409 -25.03 -15.56 -0.08
N TYR A 410 -24.53 -14.40 0.32
CA TYR A 410 -23.10 -14.15 0.57
C TYR A 410 -22.84 -13.87 2.05
N THR A 411 -21.85 -14.53 2.63
CA THR A 411 -21.36 -14.25 3.98
C THR A 411 -19.85 -14.07 3.95
N GLN A 412 -19.37 -12.94 4.47
CA GLN A 412 -17.95 -12.68 4.66
C GLN A 412 -17.58 -12.75 6.14
N ASP A 413 -16.59 -13.58 6.47
CA ASP A 413 -16.07 -13.73 7.83
C ASP A 413 -15.14 -12.57 8.24
N PRO A 414 -14.90 -12.35 9.54
CA PRO A 414 -14.07 -11.25 10.04
C PRO A 414 -12.60 -11.24 9.53
N GLY A 415 -12.07 -12.40 9.14
CA GLY A 415 -10.71 -12.54 8.60
C GLY A 415 -10.61 -12.45 7.08
N ALA A 416 -11.75 -12.37 6.39
CA ALA A 416 -11.83 -12.48 4.94
C ALA A 416 -11.77 -11.11 4.23
N VAL A 417 -11.51 -11.17 2.92
CA VAL A 417 -11.38 -10.00 2.05
C VAL A 417 -12.35 -10.10 0.87
N LEU A 418 -13.06 -9.00 0.60
CA LEU A 418 -13.64 -8.71 -0.71
C LEU A 418 -12.69 -7.75 -1.42
N LEU A 419 -12.10 -8.17 -2.54
CA LEU A 419 -11.21 -7.36 -3.37
C LEU A 419 -12.01 -6.80 -4.54
N ILE A 420 -11.97 -5.48 -4.72
CA ILE A 420 -12.66 -4.76 -5.79
C ILE A 420 -11.63 -3.94 -6.58
N GLN A 421 -11.51 -4.23 -7.87
CA GLN A 421 -10.68 -3.49 -8.81
C GLN A 421 -11.46 -2.35 -9.47
N LEU A 422 -10.84 -1.17 -9.57
CA LEU A 422 -11.41 0.02 -10.19
C LEU A 422 -10.54 0.48 -11.37
N ALA A 423 -11.05 0.38 -12.61
CA ALA A 423 -10.42 1.01 -13.78
C ALA A 423 -10.95 2.42 -14.03
N SER A 424 -12.24 2.65 -13.76
CA SER A 424 -12.90 3.95 -13.80
C SER A 424 -14.16 3.90 -12.93
N THR A 425 -14.90 5.00 -12.84
CA THR A 425 -16.18 5.03 -12.12
C THR A 425 -17.28 4.19 -12.78
N THR A 426 -17.11 3.81 -14.05
CA THR A 426 -18.06 2.98 -14.82
C THR A 426 -17.51 1.59 -15.16
N SER A 427 -16.23 1.33 -14.94
CA SER A 427 -15.58 0.03 -15.17
C SER A 427 -14.85 -0.37 -13.90
N HIS A 428 -15.48 -1.27 -13.16
CA HIS A 428 -15.12 -1.68 -11.82
C HIS A 428 -15.68 -3.08 -11.54
N ASP A 429 -15.12 -3.71 -10.52
CA ASP A 429 -15.65 -4.97 -10.00
C ASP A 429 -16.99 -4.76 -9.30
N LEU A 430 -17.86 -5.74 -9.44
CA LEU A 430 -19.14 -5.81 -8.75
C LEU A 430 -19.36 -7.23 -8.22
N LEU A 431 -19.62 -7.37 -6.92
CA LEU A 431 -20.19 -8.58 -6.37
C LEU A 431 -21.72 -8.49 -6.37
N ALA A 432 -22.38 -9.25 -7.25
CA ALA A 432 -23.83 -9.29 -7.36
C ALA A 432 -24.40 -10.47 -6.55
N VAL A 433 -25.05 -10.18 -5.42
CA VAL A 433 -25.60 -11.18 -4.49
C VAL A 433 -27.11 -11.37 -4.74
N ASN A 434 -27.48 -12.55 -5.22
CA ASN A 434 -28.87 -13.02 -5.37
C ASN A 434 -29.37 -13.61 -4.05
N GLY A 435 -29.47 -12.75 -3.04
CA GLY A 435 -29.84 -13.12 -1.67
C GLY A 435 -29.37 -12.06 -0.68
N PRO A 436 -29.41 -12.35 0.63
CA PRO A 436 -28.81 -11.48 1.63
C PRO A 436 -27.27 -11.49 1.52
N ALA A 437 -26.64 -10.35 1.77
CA ALA A 437 -25.20 -10.22 1.95
C ALA A 437 -24.89 -9.87 3.41
N THR A 438 -24.15 -10.73 4.10
CA THR A 438 -23.68 -10.49 5.48
C THR A 438 -22.20 -10.10 5.45
N LEU A 439 -21.89 -8.88 5.88
CA LEU A 439 -20.57 -8.27 5.73
C LEU A 439 -19.82 -8.16 7.07
N ALA A 440 -18.56 -8.60 7.07
CA ALA A 440 -17.57 -8.38 8.11
C ALA A 440 -16.17 -8.26 7.46
N GLY A 441 -15.12 -8.17 8.26
CA GLY A 441 -13.74 -8.25 7.77
C GLY A 441 -13.35 -7.07 6.89
N THR A 442 -12.65 -7.32 5.79
CA THR A 442 -12.00 -6.26 5.00
C THR A 442 -12.62 -6.09 3.62
N LEU A 443 -12.84 -4.84 3.22
CA LEU A 443 -12.99 -4.43 1.82
C LEU A 443 -11.62 -3.92 1.35
N GLN A 444 -11.04 -4.56 0.34
CA GLN A 444 -9.82 -4.11 -0.33
C GLN A 444 -10.18 -3.49 -1.68
N ILE A 445 -9.69 -2.28 -1.93
CA ILE A 445 -9.91 -1.54 -3.17
C ILE A 445 -8.58 -1.39 -3.89
N GLU A 446 -8.50 -1.94 -5.09
CA GLU A 446 -7.36 -1.85 -5.98
C GLU A 446 -7.66 -0.93 -7.16
N THR A 447 -6.92 0.15 -7.32
CA THR A 447 -7.07 1.02 -8.49
C THR A 447 -6.13 0.56 -9.59
N LEU A 448 -6.67 0.32 -10.79
CA LEU A 448 -5.86 -0.01 -11.95
C LEU A 448 -5.19 1.25 -12.54
N PRO A 449 -4.07 1.10 -13.27
CA PRO A 449 -3.38 2.24 -13.87
C PRO A 449 -4.33 3.12 -14.71
N GLY A 450 -4.36 4.42 -14.41
CA GLY A 450 -5.22 5.40 -15.09
C GLY A 450 -6.58 5.65 -14.43
N PHE A 451 -6.88 5.02 -13.29
CA PHE A 451 -8.07 5.35 -12.51
C PHE A 451 -8.07 6.83 -12.08
N VAL A 452 -9.18 7.51 -12.33
CA VAL A 452 -9.44 8.88 -11.88
C VAL A 452 -10.73 8.88 -11.06
N ALA A 453 -10.64 9.40 -9.83
CA ALA A 453 -11.78 9.57 -8.94
C ALA A 453 -12.64 10.77 -9.41
N GLU A 454 -13.68 10.51 -10.20
CA GLU A 454 -14.60 11.57 -10.66
C GLU A 454 -15.48 12.06 -9.50
N PRO A 455 -15.46 13.37 -9.16
CA PRO A 455 -16.35 13.93 -8.15
C PRO A 455 -17.81 13.65 -8.45
N CYS A 456 -18.64 13.56 -7.41
CA CYS A 456 -20.07 13.23 -7.53
C CYS A 456 -20.39 11.83 -8.11
N SER A 457 -19.40 10.96 -8.32
CA SER A 457 -19.67 9.62 -8.83
C SER A 457 -20.01 8.64 -7.70
N GLU A 458 -20.82 7.65 -8.04
CA GLU A 458 -21.12 6.52 -7.18
C GLU A 458 -20.71 5.25 -7.91
N ILE A 459 -19.85 4.46 -7.27
CA ILE A 459 -19.37 3.18 -7.77
C ILE A 459 -20.05 2.10 -6.94
N THR A 460 -20.90 1.28 -7.57
CA THR A 460 -21.61 0.22 -6.84
C THR A 460 -20.74 -1.03 -6.82
N ILE A 461 -20.22 -1.38 -5.65
CA ILE A 461 -19.27 -2.48 -5.50
C ILE A 461 -19.93 -3.79 -5.06
N LEU A 462 -21.14 -3.70 -4.49
CA LEU A 462 -21.93 -4.85 -4.07
C LEU A 462 -23.42 -4.54 -4.22
N THR A 463 -24.18 -5.49 -4.75
CA THR A 463 -25.66 -5.48 -4.71
C THR A 463 -26.17 -6.73 -4.00
N ALA A 464 -27.27 -6.65 -3.25
CA ALA A 464 -27.87 -7.77 -2.53
C ALA A 464 -29.41 -7.72 -2.59
N THR A 465 -30.03 -8.65 -3.31
CA THR A 465 -31.50 -8.67 -3.49
C THR A 465 -32.27 -9.04 -2.22
N GLY A 466 -31.63 -9.74 -1.28
CA GLY A 466 -32.17 -10.08 0.05
C GLY A 466 -31.69 -9.14 1.16
N GLY A 467 -31.02 -8.04 0.80
CA GLY A 467 -30.56 -6.99 1.69
C GLY A 467 -29.12 -7.12 2.18
N VAL A 468 -28.53 -6.00 2.59
CA VAL A 468 -27.18 -5.91 3.18
C VAL A 468 -27.27 -5.87 4.70
N ASN A 469 -26.59 -6.81 5.37
CA ASN A 469 -26.49 -6.91 6.82
C ASN A 469 -25.05 -6.74 7.29
N GLY A 470 -24.81 -5.84 8.25
CA GLY A 470 -23.47 -5.54 8.76
C GLY A 470 -22.68 -4.57 7.86
N THR A 471 -21.40 -4.37 8.21
CA THR A 471 -20.48 -3.47 7.51
C THR A 471 -19.08 -4.08 7.49
N PHE A 472 -18.26 -3.72 6.50
CA PHE A 472 -16.84 -4.05 6.56
C PHE A 472 -16.19 -3.40 7.79
N SER A 473 -15.37 -4.16 8.50
CA SER A 473 -14.64 -3.71 9.69
C SER A 473 -13.42 -2.87 9.33
N ASN A 474 -12.79 -3.18 8.20
CA ASN A 474 -11.65 -2.44 7.65
C ASN A 474 -11.89 -2.13 6.17
N VAL A 475 -11.36 -1.00 5.72
CA VAL A 475 -11.26 -0.66 4.30
C VAL A 475 -9.79 -0.39 4.00
N LEU A 476 -9.23 -1.12 3.05
CA LEU A 476 -7.86 -0.93 2.57
C LEU A 476 -7.93 -0.42 1.14
N VAL A 477 -7.23 0.67 0.84
CA VAL A 477 -7.17 1.22 -0.51
C VAL A 477 -5.71 1.30 -0.92
N THR A 478 -5.38 0.74 -2.07
CA THR A 478 -3.99 0.71 -2.59
C THR A 478 -3.45 2.09 -2.95
N THR A 479 -4.33 3.02 -3.30
CA THR A 479 -3.99 4.40 -3.65
C THR A 479 -4.98 5.32 -2.95
N ASP A 480 -4.50 6.23 -2.10
CA ASP A 480 -5.40 7.11 -1.33
C ASP A 480 -6.19 8.02 -2.26
N PHE A 481 -7.50 7.77 -2.35
CA PHE A 481 -8.45 8.73 -2.84
C PHE A 481 -9.61 8.85 -1.83
N PRO A 482 -10.12 10.05 -1.58
CA PRO A 482 -11.32 10.29 -0.78
C PRO A 482 -12.58 9.57 -1.28
N TYR A 483 -13.17 8.79 -0.38
CA TYR A 483 -14.40 8.05 -0.60
C TYR A 483 -15.30 8.11 0.64
N LEU A 484 -16.60 7.89 0.43
CA LEU A 484 -17.53 7.53 1.47
C LEU A 484 -18.15 6.18 1.11
N LEU A 485 -18.12 5.24 2.06
CA LEU A 485 -18.82 3.98 1.88
C LEU A 485 -20.27 4.14 2.33
N VAL A 486 -21.21 3.98 1.40
CA VAL A 486 -22.64 4.12 1.63
C VAL A 486 -23.26 2.72 1.63
N TYR A 487 -23.89 2.37 2.75
CA TYR A 487 -24.62 1.12 2.92
C TYR A 487 -26.12 1.41 2.78
N ASN A 488 -26.69 1.02 1.66
CA ASN A 488 -28.12 1.08 1.43
C ASN A 488 -28.75 -0.29 1.73
N PRO A 489 -30.10 -0.39 1.82
CA PRO A 489 -30.76 -1.66 2.11
C PRO A 489 -30.33 -2.82 1.19
N ASN A 490 -30.05 -2.54 -0.10
CA ASN A 490 -29.78 -3.56 -1.12
C ASN A 490 -28.44 -3.39 -1.85
N ASN A 491 -27.57 -2.45 -1.44
CA ASN A 491 -26.27 -2.30 -2.08
C ASN A 491 -25.25 -1.61 -1.17
N VAL A 492 -23.97 -1.77 -1.50
CA VAL A 492 -22.86 -0.99 -0.95
C VAL A 492 -22.23 -0.20 -2.10
N GLN A 493 -22.10 1.10 -1.90
CA GLN A 493 -21.54 2.01 -2.88
C GLN A 493 -20.32 2.73 -2.31
N LEU A 494 -19.29 2.84 -3.14
CA LEU A 494 -18.21 3.78 -2.93
C LEU A 494 -18.62 5.10 -3.57
N ARG A 495 -19.03 6.06 -2.75
CA ARG A 495 -19.40 7.39 -3.19
C ARG A 495 -18.19 8.29 -3.18
N ILE A 496 -17.84 8.82 -4.35
CA ILE A 496 -16.85 9.89 -4.48
C ILE A 496 -17.60 11.19 -4.20
N PRO A 497 -17.27 11.93 -3.13
CA PRO A 497 -18.04 13.09 -2.71
C PRO A 497 -18.23 14.10 -3.85
N CYS A 498 -19.45 14.65 -3.92
CA CYS A 498 -19.70 15.83 -4.73
C CYS A 498 -18.91 16.99 -4.14
N ILE A 499 -17.85 17.40 -4.83
CA ILE A 499 -17.24 18.70 -4.58
C ILE A 499 -17.67 19.59 -5.73
N ASP A 500 -18.84 20.23 -5.57
CA ASP A 500 -19.15 21.39 -6.38
C ASP A 500 -18.23 22.52 -5.94
N THR A 501 -17.23 22.80 -6.77
CA THR A 501 -16.24 23.86 -6.53
C THR A 501 -16.87 25.26 -6.43
N ALA A 502 -18.13 25.44 -6.87
CA ALA A 502 -18.90 26.67 -6.72
C ALA A 502 -19.64 26.79 -5.37
N VAL A 503 -19.93 25.69 -4.67
CA VAL A 503 -20.87 25.63 -3.52
C VAL A 503 -20.16 25.20 -2.23
N LEU A 504 -19.27 26.03 -1.71
CA LEU A 504 -18.83 25.96 -0.29
C LEU A 504 -19.69 26.88 0.61
N THR A 505 -20.94 27.15 0.20
CA THR A 505 -21.82 28.11 0.85
C THR A 505 -22.86 27.52 1.79
N ASP A 506 -23.04 26.19 1.94
CA ASP A 506 -24.28 25.72 2.57
C ASP A 506 -24.28 24.76 3.77
N THR A 507 -23.21 24.11 4.26
CA THR A 507 -23.31 23.46 5.59
C THR A 507 -21.96 23.01 6.17
N VAL A 508 -21.87 23.04 7.52
CA VAL A 508 -20.70 22.60 8.30
C VAL A 508 -20.43 21.08 8.20
N GLN A 509 -21.42 20.27 7.79
CA GLN A 509 -21.25 18.83 7.57
C GLN A 509 -20.22 18.48 6.47
N GLN A 510 -19.89 19.40 5.56
CA GLN A 510 -18.92 19.15 4.48
C GLN A 510 -17.45 19.38 4.90
N LEU A 511 -17.18 20.09 6.00
CA LEU A 511 -15.81 20.34 6.46
C LEU A 511 -15.18 19.12 7.18
N GLU A 512 -16.01 18.27 7.81
CA GLU A 512 -15.58 16.99 8.38
C GLU A 512 -15.15 15.99 7.30
N VAL A 513 -15.81 16.05 6.13
CA VAL A 513 -15.56 15.18 4.96
C VAL A 513 -14.24 15.52 4.25
N LEU A 514 -13.79 16.77 4.33
CA LEU A 514 -12.59 17.24 3.62
C LEU A 514 -11.28 17.08 4.43
N GLN A 515 -11.35 16.56 5.66
CA GLN A 515 -10.21 16.42 6.59
C GLN A 515 -9.32 17.68 6.64
N VAL A 516 -9.91 18.87 6.49
CA VAL A 516 -9.14 20.13 6.49
C VAL A 516 -8.51 20.26 7.88
N PRO A 517 -7.17 20.35 7.98
CA PRO A 517 -6.51 20.55 9.26
C PRO A 517 -7.13 21.74 9.97
N PHE A 518 -7.55 21.55 11.22
CA PHE A 518 -8.14 22.64 12.01
C PHE A 518 -7.21 23.87 12.04
N SER A 519 -5.88 23.66 11.98
CA SER A 519 -4.85 24.71 11.86
C SER A 519 -5.09 25.70 10.73
N ASP A 520 -5.66 25.25 9.61
CA ASP A 520 -5.84 26.06 8.40
C ASP A 520 -7.10 26.94 8.49
N LEU A 521 -7.96 26.66 9.47
CA LEU A 521 -9.21 27.36 9.72
C LEU A 521 -9.12 28.33 10.90
N VAL A 522 -8.17 28.15 11.82
CA VAL A 522 -8.01 29.01 13.00
C VAL A 522 -7.66 30.45 12.61
N PRO A 523 -8.31 31.49 13.17
CA PRO A 523 -7.94 32.88 12.96
C PRO A 523 -6.72 33.26 13.82
N TRP A 524 -5.58 32.63 13.57
CA TRP A 524 -4.35 32.77 14.36
C TRP A 524 -3.85 34.23 14.47
N MET A 525 -4.17 35.08 13.49
CA MET A 525 -3.82 36.50 13.47
C MET A 525 -4.32 37.25 14.72
N ASP A 526 -5.49 36.86 15.24
CA ASP A 526 -6.13 37.49 16.39
C ASP A 526 -5.25 37.40 17.64
N GLY A 527 -4.54 36.28 17.79
CA GLY A 527 -3.65 36.04 18.92
C GLY A 527 -2.34 36.82 18.86
N THR A 528 -1.90 37.20 17.65
CA THR A 528 -0.63 37.92 17.45
C THR A 528 -0.74 39.44 17.65
N VAL A 529 -1.95 40.00 17.59
CA VAL A 529 -2.16 41.46 17.70
C VAL A 529 -1.70 42.01 19.04
N LYS A 530 -1.97 41.29 20.13
CA LYS A 530 -1.54 41.69 21.47
C LYS A 530 -0.01 41.84 21.53
N ASP A 531 0.72 40.91 20.93
CA ASP A 531 2.19 40.85 21.03
C ASP A 531 2.83 41.97 20.20
N ILE A 532 2.26 42.26 19.03
CA ILE A 532 2.67 43.38 18.20
C ILE A 532 2.46 44.71 18.95
N LEU A 533 1.27 44.92 19.51
CA LEU A 533 0.94 46.17 20.20
C LEU A 533 1.73 46.32 21.51
N PHE A 534 1.87 45.28 22.32
CA PHE A 534 2.71 45.32 23.52
C PHE A 534 4.16 45.63 23.20
N ASN A 535 4.71 45.06 22.13
CA ASN A 535 6.08 45.36 21.73
C ASN A 535 6.24 46.82 21.28
N VAL A 536 5.30 47.32 20.48
CA VAL A 536 5.26 48.73 20.05
C VAL A 536 5.19 49.65 21.27
N THR A 537 4.32 49.36 22.23
CA THR A 537 4.16 50.15 23.45
C THR A 537 5.41 50.12 24.32
N ASN A 538 6.02 48.95 24.55
CA ASN A 538 7.28 48.82 25.28
C ASN A 538 8.40 49.66 24.64
N ILE A 539 8.57 49.61 23.32
CA ILE A 539 9.59 50.38 22.62
C ILE A 539 9.31 51.89 22.70
N GLN A 540 8.06 52.32 22.50
CA GLN A 540 7.66 53.74 22.64
C GLN A 540 7.88 54.27 24.06
N TYR A 541 7.64 53.45 25.08
CA TYR A 541 7.92 53.81 26.47
C TYR A 541 9.42 53.94 26.74
N ASN A 542 10.25 53.05 26.20
CA ASN A 542 11.69 53.20 26.26
C ASN A 542 12.18 54.47 25.56
N GLN A 543 11.53 54.89 24.46
CA GLN A 543 11.79 56.18 23.82
C GLN A 543 11.44 57.37 24.73
N LEU A 544 10.32 57.31 25.47
CA LEU A 544 9.95 58.33 26.46
C LEU A 544 10.92 58.33 27.66
N ILE A 545 11.39 57.17 28.13
CA ILE A 545 12.43 57.09 29.17
C ILE A 545 13.71 57.83 28.72
N MET A 546 14.10 57.70 27.45
CA MET A 546 15.25 58.46 26.92
C MET A 546 15.01 59.97 26.94
N ARG A 547 13.77 60.42 26.72
CA ARG A 547 13.40 61.83 26.93
C ARG A 547 13.53 62.22 28.40
N LEU A 548 13.06 61.40 29.34
CA LEU A 548 13.21 61.67 30.78
C LEU A 548 14.69 61.72 31.20
N LEU A 549 15.52 60.82 30.65
CA LEU A 549 16.98 60.85 30.82
C LEU A 549 17.58 62.15 30.28
N ALA A 550 17.21 62.57 29.07
CA ALA A 550 17.68 63.82 28.49
C ALA A 550 17.30 65.04 29.36
N LEU A 551 16.09 65.07 29.93
CA LEU A 551 15.63 66.13 30.82
C LEU A 551 16.47 66.22 32.12
N ARG A 552 16.87 65.09 32.70
CA ARG A 552 17.74 65.02 33.89
C ARG A 552 19.21 65.33 33.58
N ALA A 553 19.71 64.87 32.44
CA ALA A 553 21.05 65.20 31.93
C ALA A 553 21.22 66.68 31.53
N GLY A 554 20.21 67.51 31.72
CA GLY A 554 20.27 68.94 31.46
C GLY A 554 20.08 69.32 29.99
N SER A 555 19.55 68.41 29.16
CA SER A 555 18.98 68.74 27.85
C SER A 555 17.62 69.42 28.03
N ARG A 556 17.67 70.57 28.70
CA ARG A 556 16.67 71.61 28.63
C ARG A 556 17.13 72.42 27.44
N GLY A 557 16.35 72.50 26.37
CA GLY A 557 16.59 73.62 25.46
C GLY A 557 16.59 74.89 26.32
N MET A 558 17.38 75.86 25.92
CA MET A 558 17.67 77.04 26.72
C MET A 558 16.73 78.20 26.32
N SER A 559 16.67 79.23 27.15
CA SER A 559 15.56 80.18 27.22
C SER A 559 15.58 81.34 26.21
N LEU A 560 14.40 81.97 26.05
CA LEU A 560 14.13 83.13 25.22
C LEU A 560 14.59 84.49 25.78
N GLN A 561 15.76 84.55 26.41
CA GLN A 561 16.29 85.81 26.93
C GLN A 561 17.77 85.98 26.53
N GLY A 562 17.98 86.83 25.53
CA GLY A 562 19.27 87.01 24.86
C GLY A 562 19.18 87.54 23.43
N LEU A 563 18.01 87.95 22.95
CA LEU A 563 17.94 89.00 21.94
C LEU A 563 18.14 90.35 22.64
N THR A 564 19.40 90.68 22.91
CA THR A 564 19.84 92.07 22.88
C THR A 564 20.99 92.12 21.88
N GLN A 565 20.82 92.95 20.84
CA GLN A 565 21.85 93.51 19.95
C GLN A 565 23.25 93.30 20.53
N GLU A 566 24.13 92.54 19.89
CA GLU A 566 25.21 93.12 19.09
C GLU A 566 26.05 91.98 18.47
N PRO A 567 26.01 91.77 17.14
CA PRO A 567 27.16 91.25 16.41
C PRO A 567 27.71 92.28 15.41
N MET A 568 27.34 93.57 15.51
CA MET A 568 27.80 94.62 14.60
C MET A 568 28.87 95.55 15.18
N LEU A 569 29.15 95.54 16.49
CA LEU A 569 30.25 96.32 17.08
C LEU A 569 31.61 95.60 17.22
N GLU A 570 31.70 94.28 17.03
CA GLU A 570 32.98 93.54 17.16
C GLU A 570 33.79 93.45 15.85
N GLN A 571 33.19 93.86 14.72
CA GLN A 571 33.90 94.05 13.44
C GLN A 571 34.24 95.52 13.12
N LEU A 572 33.79 96.47 13.95
CA LEU A 572 34.12 97.90 13.83
C LEU A 572 35.15 98.41 14.85
N SER A 573 35.60 97.56 15.78
CA SER A 573 36.58 97.93 16.83
C SER A 573 37.99 97.36 16.61
N LYS A 574 38.27 96.76 15.44
CA LYS A 574 39.65 96.37 15.05
C LYS A 574 40.41 97.46 14.27
N HIS A 575 39.83 98.62 14.00
CA HIS A 575 40.55 99.78 13.43
C HIS A 575 40.23 101.06 14.22
N GLU A 576 41.27 101.58 14.90
CA GLU A 576 41.43 102.96 15.39
C GLU A 576 40.66 103.40 16.66
N GLY A 577 41.37 104.11 17.55
CA GLY A 577 41.04 104.24 18.96
C GLY A 577 40.35 105.52 19.43
N LYS A 578 39.76 105.44 20.64
CA LYS A 578 39.66 106.48 21.70
C LYS A 578 38.82 105.92 22.87
N MET A 579 39.25 106.25 24.10
CA MET A 579 38.50 106.65 25.33
C MET A 579 37.03 106.20 25.51
N VAL A 580 36.43 105.88 26.67
CA VAL A 580 36.70 105.95 28.13
C VAL A 580 35.46 105.33 28.86
N SER A 581 35.60 104.97 30.16
CA SER A 581 34.54 104.88 31.21
C SER A 581 33.65 103.62 31.26
N GLN A 582 33.92 102.67 32.18
CA GLN A 582 33.41 102.55 33.57
C GLN A 582 32.06 101.81 33.71
N ASN A 583 32.16 100.63 34.33
CA ASN A 583 31.21 99.92 35.22
C ASN A 583 29.70 99.92 34.90
N THR A 584 29.14 98.72 34.68
CA THR A 584 28.11 98.14 35.56
C THR A 584 27.78 96.69 35.17
N ASN A 585 27.80 95.83 36.20
CA ASN A 585 26.82 94.78 36.52
C ASN A 585 26.54 93.63 35.54
N SER A 586 26.75 92.43 36.11
CA SER A 586 25.91 91.24 35.97
C SER A 586 25.64 90.75 34.56
N THR A 587 26.48 89.84 34.08
CA THR A 587 25.99 88.72 33.27
C THR A 587 25.05 87.89 34.14
N SER A 588 23.81 88.35 34.30
CA SER A 588 22.73 87.48 34.74
C SER A 588 22.55 86.43 33.65
N VAL A 589 23.11 85.24 33.88
CA VAL A 589 22.71 84.05 33.15
C VAL A 589 21.19 83.98 33.29
N ALA A 590 20.46 84.20 32.19
CA ALA A 590 19.02 84.10 32.18
C ALA A 590 18.62 82.74 32.77
N GLU A 591 17.66 82.75 33.70
CA GLU A 591 17.18 81.50 34.28
C GLU A 591 16.70 80.55 33.17
N PRO A 592 16.98 79.24 33.28
CA PRO A 592 16.49 78.27 32.32
C PRO A 592 14.96 78.32 32.28
N SER A 593 14.39 78.39 31.08
CA SER A 593 12.94 78.35 30.92
C SER A 593 12.39 77.06 31.53
N PRO A 594 11.28 77.12 32.28
CA PRO A 594 10.67 75.92 32.81
C PRO A 594 9.95 75.11 31.74
N TRP A 595 9.70 75.64 30.53
CA TRP A 595 8.91 74.96 29.51
C TRP A 595 9.73 74.43 28.32
N ASN A 596 9.38 73.22 27.89
CA ASN A 596 9.92 72.58 26.69
C ASN A 596 8.78 72.03 25.83
N ILE A 597 8.94 72.10 24.51
CA ILE A 597 8.15 71.35 23.53
C ILE A 597 9.06 70.43 22.74
N PHE A 598 8.52 69.31 22.27
CA PHE A 598 9.27 68.38 21.45
C PHE A 598 8.33 67.69 20.46
N ALA A 599 8.90 67.28 19.35
CA ALA A 599 8.26 66.44 18.37
C ALA A 599 9.21 65.32 17.98
N TRP A 600 8.67 64.12 17.76
CA TRP A 600 9.49 62.99 17.37
C TRP A 600 8.75 62.08 16.40
N ALA A 601 9.54 61.41 15.59
CA ALA A 601 9.11 60.35 14.70
C ALA A 601 9.90 59.09 15.03
N SER A 602 9.24 57.94 15.04
CA SER A 602 9.92 56.67 15.18
C SER A 602 9.40 55.61 14.21
N GLY A 603 10.32 54.76 13.77
CA GLY A 603 10.05 53.55 13.01
C GLY A 603 10.43 52.35 13.86
N ILE A 604 9.53 51.37 13.96
CA ILE A 604 9.74 50.11 14.66
C ILE A 604 9.54 48.99 13.64
N PHE A 605 10.55 48.15 13.47
CA PHE A 605 10.57 47.02 12.56
C PHE A 605 10.75 45.76 13.38
N SER A 606 9.77 44.87 13.41
CA SER A 606 9.84 43.64 14.19
C SER A 606 9.56 42.40 13.36
N LYS A 607 10.26 41.32 13.72
CA LYS A 607 10.05 39.97 13.21
C LYS A 607 9.72 39.06 14.37
N ILE A 608 8.68 38.25 14.21
CA ILE A 608 8.31 37.18 15.13
C ILE A 608 8.49 35.85 14.39
N ASP A 609 9.35 34.98 14.90
CA ASP A 609 9.64 33.67 14.30
C ASP A 609 8.51 32.67 14.59
N SER A 610 8.33 31.70 13.69
CA SER A 610 7.24 30.72 13.77
C SER A 610 7.40 29.81 14.99
N ALA A 611 6.43 29.85 15.90
CA ALA A 611 6.33 28.94 17.03
C ALA A 611 4.93 28.30 17.05
N TRP A 612 4.85 26.99 17.31
CA TRP A 612 3.60 26.26 17.55
C TRP A 612 2.50 26.50 16.49
N ASN A 613 2.85 26.30 15.21
CA ASN A 613 1.94 26.44 14.05
C ASN A 613 1.48 27.88 13.75
N LEU A 614 2.10 28.89 14.37
CA LEU A 614 1.87 30.29 13.98
C LEU A 614 2.82 30.70 12.86
N PRO A 615 2.32 31.35 11.80
CA PRO A 615 3.16 31.80 10.70
C PRO A 615 4.11 32.90 11.14
N SER A 616 5.29 32.92 10.52
CA SER A 616 6.25 34.00 10.72
C SER A 616 5.61 35.35 10.37
N THR A 617 5.90 36.34 11.21
CA THR A 617 5.24 37.65 11.17
C THR A 617 6.28 38.75 11.02
N ASN A 618 6.06 39.68 10.09
CA ASN A 618 6.84 40.90 9.95
C ASN A 618 5.94 42.11 10.17
N SER A 619 6.33 43.02 11.07
CA SER A 619 5.58 44.23 11.40
C SER A 619 6.43 45.48 11.21
N MET A 620 5.79 46.53 10.69
CA MET A 620 6.35 47.86 10.59
C MET A 620 5.37 48.84 11.25
N THR A 621 5.85 49.58 12.24
CA THR A 621 5.10 50.64 12.91
C THR A 621 5.80 51.97 12.71
N GLY A 622 5.05 52.95 12.21
CA GLY A 622 5.44 54.35 12.22
C GLY A 622 4.70 55.08 13.33
N PHE A 623 5.40 55.94 14.05
CA PHE A 623 4.84 56.80 15.08
C PHE A 623 5.28 58.24 14.83
N PHE A 624 4.36 59.18 14.99
CA PHE A 624 4.66 60.60 15.05
C PHE A 624 3.98 61.18 16.29
N GLY A 625 4.74 61.86 17.15
CA GLY A 625 4.21 62.45 18.35
C GLY A 625 4.79 63.82 18.64
N ALA A 626 4.10 64.51 19.53
CA ALA A 626 4.50 65.77 20.09
C ALA A 626 4.16 65.80 21.58
N GLY A 627 4.89 66.60 22.32
CA GLY A 627 4.63 66.80 23.73
C GLY A 627 5.14 68.12 24.23
N ALA A 628 4.76 68.42 25.46
CA ALA A 628 5.21 69.60 26.19
C ALA A 628 5.46 69.21 27.64
N ASP A 629 6.49 69.79 28.24
CA ASP A 629 6.85 69.54 29.63
C ASP A 629 7.24 70.83 30.37
N HIS A 630 6.98 70.83 31.67
CA HIS A 630 7.19 71.95 32.57
C HIS A 630 7.94 71.52 33.83
N PHE A 631 9.03 72.22 34.14
CA PHE A 631 9.74 72.08 35.40
C PHE A 631 8.98 72.80 36.53
N ILE A 632 8.37 72.04 37.43
CA ILE A 632 7.73 72.57 38.65
C ILE A 632 8.80 73.10 39.61
N THR A 633 9.91 72.37 39.71
CA THR A 633 11.13 72.80 40.39
C THR A 633 12.32 72.46 39.49
N PRO A 634 13.54 72.95 39.77
CA PRO A 634 14.72 72.56 39.01
C PRO A 634 14.95 71.05 38.95
N ASN A 635 14.36 70.27 39.85
CA ASN A 635 14.56 68.83 39.96
C ASN A 635 13.29 68.02 39.72
N TRP A 636 12.16 68.66 39.36
CA TRP A 636 10.89 67.96 39.12
C TRP A 636 10.20 68.50 37.88
N ASN A 637 9.97 67.61 36.92
CA ASN A 637 9.32 67.89 35.64
C ASN A 637 8.03 67.08 35.50
N VAL A 638 7.01 67.71 34.92
CA VAL A 638 5.77 67.05 34.48
C VAL A 638 5.53 67.39 33.01
N GLY A 639 5.05 66.43 32.25
CA GLY A 639 4.78 66.62 30.84
C GLY A 639 3.60 65.83 30.33
N ILE A 640 3.13 66.25 29.16
CA ILE A 640 2.07 65.60 28.41
C ILE A 640 2.61 65.20 27.05
N TYR A 641 2.03 64.16 26.47
CA TYR A 641 2.33 63.77 25.11
C TYR A 641 1.10 63.28 24.38
N THR A 642 1.12 63.40 23.05
CA THR A 642 0.16 62.79 22.16
C THR A 642 0.84 62.37 20.87
N GLY A 643 0.30 61.36 20.18
CA GLY A 643 0.82 60.96 18.89
C GLY A 643 -0.10 60.03 18.13
N TYR A 644 0.21 59.89 16.85
CA TYR A 644 -0.46 58.99 15.92
C TYR A 644 0.48 57.84 15.58
N GLN A 645 -0.08 56.63 15.52
CA GLN A 645 0.65 55.43 15.15
C GLN A 645 -0.05 54.67 14.04
N GLY A 646 0.72 54.23 13.06
CA GLY A 646 0.27 53.34 12.00
C GLY A 646 1.10 52.07 12.01
N THR A 647 0.46 50.92 12.13
CA THR A 647 1.11 49.61 12.11
C THR A 647 0.61 48.81 10.92
N LYS A 648 1.54 48.24 10.15
CA LYS A 648 1.25 47.29 9.08
C LYS A 648 2.02 46.01 9.32
N THR A 649 1.31 44.90 9.25
CA THR A 649 1.86 43.58 9.53
C THR A 649 1.53 42.63 8.39
N TRP A 650 2.51 41.85 7.97
CA TRP A 650 2.38 40.81 6.96
C TRP A 650 2.79 39.46 7.54
N PHE A 651 2.09 38.42 7.09
CA PHE A 651 2.29 37.04 7.52
C PHE A 651 2.68 36.16 6.33
N SER A 652 3.34 35.03 6.59
CA SER A 652 3.88 34.13 5.54
C SER A 652 2.83 33.53 4.60
N GLU A 653 1.54 33.57 4.96
CA GLU A 653 0.41 32.99 4.18
C GLU A 653 -0.40 34.04 3.38
N SER A 654 0.20 35.18 3.02
CA SER A 654 -0.49 36.30 2.32
C SER A 654 -1.60 37.01 3.12
N SER A 655 -1.67 36.75 4.42
CA SER A 655 -2.52 37.50 5.35
C SER A 655 -1.88 38.83 5.75
N SER A 656 -2.71 39.81 6.15
CA SER A 656 -2.22 41.13 6.57
C SER A 656 -3.09 41.78 7.63
N LEU A 657 -2.46 42.51 8.55
CA LEU A 657 -3.10 43.37 9.53
C LEU A 657 -2.70 44.82 9.30
N ARG A 658 -3.64 45.74 9.49
CA ARG A 658 -3.38 47.18 9.56
C ARG A 658 -4.04 47.74 10.81
N SER A 659 -3.29 48.54 11.57
CA SER A 659 -3.80 49.27 12.73
C SER A 659 -3.47 50.74 12.58
N ASN A 660 -4.44 51.61 12.88
CA ASN A 660 -4.20 53.03 13.09
C ASN A 660 -4.63 53.39 14.50
N GLY A 661 -3.80 54.10 15.24
CA GLY A 661 -4.09 54.44 16.61
C GLY A 661 -3.64 55.84 17.00
N VAL A 662 -4.24 56.33 18.08
CA VAL A 662 -3.87 57.58 18.74
C VAL A 662 -3.44 57.24 20.16
N LYS A 663 -2.33 57.83 20.60
CA LYS A 663 -1.82 57.73 21.96
C LYS A 663 -1.80 59.09 22.63
N PHE A 664 -1.96 59.08 23.93
CA PHE A 664 -1.81 60.25 24.77
C PHE A 664 -1.42 59.83 26.18
N GLY A 665 -0.77 60.72 26.92
CA GLY A 665 -0.45 60.42 28.30
C GLY A 665 0.26 61.56 29.02
N LEU A 666 0.52 61.29 30.29
CA LEU A 666 1.25 62.13 31.21
C LEU A 666 2.56 61.42 31.56
N TYR A 667 3.62 62.18 31.75
CA TYR A 667 4.86 61.68 32.31
C TYR A 667 5.43 62.66 33.33
N SER A 668 6.31 62.16 34.19
CA SER A 668 7.02 62.97 35.16
C SER A 668 8.38 62.33 35.48
N THR A 669 9.35 63.19 35.75
CA THR A 669 10.64 62.78 36.31
C THR A 669 11.03 63.72 37.45
N ALA A 670 11.53 63.15 38.55
CA ALA A 670 11.96 63.89 39.73
C ALA A 670 13.33 63.38 40.23
N GLU A 671 14.25 64.29 40.51
CA GLU A 671 15.57 64.02 41.11
C GLU A 671 15.57 64.42 42.59
N PHE A 672 16.28 63.66 43.42
CA PHE A 672 16.33 63.85 44.88
C PHE A 672 17.78 64.04 45.40
N PRO A 673 18.42 65.19 45.15
CA PRO A 673 19.83 65.41 45.51
C PRO A 673 20.13 65.32 47.02
N ALA A 674 19.16 65.66 47.88
CA ALA A 674 19.33 65.57 49.34
C ALA A 674 19.42 64.13 49.85
N PHE A 675 18.68 63.22 49.21
CA PHE A 675 18.74 61.78 49.50
C PHE A 675 20.05 61.17 49.01
N SER A 676 20.51 61.56 47.81
CA SER A 676 21.81 61.22 47.25
C SER A 676 22.98 61.62 48.16
N GLN A 677 22.98 62.85 48.67
CA GLN A 677 23.97 63.31 49.65
C GLN A 677 23.98 62.44 50.92
N TRP A 678 22.82 62.05 51.45
CA TRP A 678 22.72 61.19 52.64
C TRP A 678 23.33 59.79 52.40
N ILE A 679 23.11 59.18 51.23
CA ILE A 679 23.70 57.88 50.89
C ILE A 679 25.23 57.99 50.70
N HIS A 680 25.70 59.00 49.97
CA HIS A 680 27.12 59.25 49.75
C HIS A 680 27.91 59.34 51.06
N TRP A 681 27.40 60.10 52.04
CA TRP A 681 28.03 60.26 53.35
C TRP A 681 28.09 58.96 54.18
N ASN A 682 27.15 58.04 54.01
CA ASN A 682 27.05 56.84 54.85
C ASN A 682 27.69 55.58 54.23
N PHE A 683 27.85 55.51 52.90
CA PHE A 683 28.29 54.27 52.22
C PHE A 683 29.51 54.41 51.28
N SER A 684 29.92 55.62 50.85
CA SER A 684 31.13 55.80 50.02
C SER A 684 31.83 57.15 50.24
N PRO A 685 32.35 57.40 51.47
CA PRO A 685 32.95 58.69 51.83
C PRO A 685 34.31 58.98 51.15
N TRP A 686 34.96 57.99 50.52
CA TRP A 686 36.31 58.09 49.96
C TRP A 686 36.39 58.68 48.54
N ILE A 687 35.24 58.97 47.90
CA ILE A 687 35.18 59.31 46.48
C ILE A 687 34.66 60.74 46.29
N SER A 688 35.55 61.74 46.33
CA SER A 688 35.18 63.16 46.32
C SER A 688 34.94 63.79 44.93
N GLN A 689 35.05 63.00 43.85
CA GLN A 689 34.89 63.48 42.46
C GLN A 689 33.55 63.09 41.81
N TRP A 690 32.61 62.48 42.54
CA TRP A 690 31.34 61.99 42.01
C TRP A 690 30.17 62.91 42.41
N SER A 691 29.27 63.21 41.47
CA SER A 691 27.93 63.70 41.80
C SER A 691 26.91 62.62 41.43
N ASP A 692 26.05 62.23 42.37
CA ASP A 692 24.99 61.25 42.17
C ASP A 692 23.60 61.89 42.36
N ASN A 693 22.63 61.48 41.54
CA ASN A 693 21.23 61.86 41.72
C ASN A 693 20.35 60.61 41.65
N PHE A 694 19.66 60.30 42.75
CA PHE A 694 18.54 59.37 42.73
C PHE A 694 17.38 60.02 41.98
N TYR A 695 16.74 59.28 41.07
CA TYR A 695 15.58 59.77 40.34
C TYR A 695 14.39 58.80 40.40
N LEU A 696 13.20 59.34 40.20
CA LEU A 696 11.96 58.62 39.95
C LEU A 696 11.31 59.08 38.64
N ASN A 697 10.75 58.12 37.91
CA ASN A 697 10.02 58.32 36.67
C ASN A 697 8.62 57.74 36.82
N ALA A 698 7.63 58.45 36.30
CA ALA A 698 6.27 57.96 36.18
C ALA A 698 5.72 58.30 34.80
N ILE A 699 5.04 57.35 34.17
CA ILE A 699 4.31 57.56 32.92
C ILE A 699 2.95 56.89 33.07
N VAL A 700 1.88 57.59 32.74
CA VAL A 700 0.52 57.02 32.66
C VAL A 700 -0.10 57.52 31.37
N GLY A 701 -0.49 56.59 30.51
CA GLY A 701 -1.02 56.88 29.20
C GLY A 701 -2.07 55.88 28.78
N GLY A 702 -2.54 56.08 27.57
CA GLY A 702 -3.48 55.18 26.93
C GLY A 702 -3.66 55.55 25.47
N GLY A 703 -4.48 54.75 24.81
CA GLY A 703 -4.72 54.95 23.41
C GLY A 703 -5.88 54.15 22.88
N THR A 704 -6.13 54.35 21.60
CA THR A 704 -7.11 53.58 20.85
C THR A 704 -6.50 53.10 19.55
N HIS A 705 -6.92 51.93 19.08
CA HIS A 705 -6.50 51.35 17.82
C HIS A 705 -7.70 50.85 17.02
N PHE A 706 -7.72 51.21 15.75
CA PHE A 706 -8.67 50.71 14.76
C PHE A 706 -7.95 49.70 13.89
N VAL A 707 -8.29 48.42 14.06
CA VAL A 707 -7.57 47.30 13.44
C VAL A 707 -8.42 46.68 12.34
N ASN A 708 -7.82 46.53 11.16
CA ASN A 708 -8.38 45.79 10.04
C ASN A 708 -7.57 44.53 9.82
N PHE A 709 -8.25 43.38 9.86
CA PHE A 709 -7.68 42.10 9.49
C PHE A 709 -8.08 41.73 8.07
N ASN A 710 -7.14 41.16 7.34
CA ASN A 710 -7.37 40.50 6.06
C ASN A 710 -6.64 39.16 6.11
N ARG A 711 -7.38 38.12 6.49
CA ARG A 711 -6.92 36.75 6.63
C ARG A 711 -7.11 36.01 5.32
N SER A 712 -6.01 35.54 4.76
CA SER A 712 -6.02 34.55 3.69
C SER A 712 -6.37 33.20 4.30
N ILE A 713 -7.35 32.50 3.73
CA ILE A 713 -7.69 31.13 4.08
C ILE A 713 -7.22 30.28 2.92
N ASN A 714 -6.19 29.48 3.16
CA ASN A 714 -5.72 28.51 2.19
C ASN A 714 -6.19 27.13 2.61
N VAL A 715 -7.22 26.63 1.95
CA VAL A 715 -7.64 25.24 2.13
C VAL A 715 -6.92 24.43 1.07
N ASN A 716 -5.84 23.76 1.49
CA ASN A 716 -5.14 22.77 0.69
C ASN A 716 -5.70 21.39 1.05
N SER A 717 -6.65 20.92 0.24
CA SER A 717 -7.05 19.51 0.27
C SER A 717 -6.46 18.79 -0.94
N VAL A 718 -6.50 17.45 -0.94
CA VAL A 718 -6.15 16.60 -2.08
C VAL A 718 -6.91 16.99 -3.37
N TYR A 719 -8.00 17.75 -3.25
CA TYR A 719 -8.91 18.10 -4.34
C TYR A 719 -8.93 19.57 -4.77
N THR A 720 -8.55 20.50 -3.89
CA THR A 720 -8.71 21.93 -4.17
C THR A 720 -7.61 22.75 -3.50
N GLN A 721 -7.08 23.72 -4.23
CA GLN A 721 -6.46 24.91 -3.65
C GLN A 721 -7.49 26.05 -3.75
N ARG A 722 -8.10 26.42 -2.63
CA ARG A 722 -8.97 27.61 -2.59
C ARG A 722 -8.38 28.69 -1.69
N TYR A 723 -8.21 29.87 -2.28
CA TYR A 723 -7.83 31.10 -1.60
C TYR A 723 -9.09 31.89 -1.23
N GLY A 724 -9.56 31.73 0.02
CA GLY A 724 -10.58 32.60 0.61
C GLY A 724 -9.94 33.85 1.23
N ARG A 725 -10.66 34.97 1.27
CA ARG A 725 -10.23 36.15 2.06
C ARG A 725 -11.31 36.52 3.06
N ALA A 726 -11.03 36.28 4.34
CA ALA A 726 -11.83 36.78 5.44
C ALA A 726 -11.32 38.15 5.88
N ARG A 727 -12.23 39.10 6.04
CA ARG A 727 -11.93 40.47 6.48
C ARG A 727 -12.66 40.76 7.76
N SER A 728 -12.06 41.50 8.67
CA SER A 728 -12.75 42.00 9.85
C SER A 728 -12.24 43.37 10.26
N ASN A 729 -13.02 44.05 11.10
CA ASN A 729 -12.61 45.28 11.77
C ASN A 729 -12.86 45.12 13.27
N THR A 730 -11.96 45.65 14.09
CA THR A 730 -12.14 45.71 15.54
C THR A 730 -11.56 47.00 16.12
N PHE A 731 -12.04 47.33 17.30
CA PHE A 731 -11.57 48.44 18.12
C PHE A 731 -10.83 47.88 19.35
N ILE A 732 -9.67 48.49 19.65
CA ILE A 732 -8.86 48.15 20.82
C ILE A 732 -8.65 49.41 21.67
N GLY A 733 -9.02 49.34 22.94
CA GLY A 733 -8.62 50.32 23.95
C GLY A 733 -7.31 49.90 24.63
N GLU A 734 -6.41 50.84 24.87
CA GLU A 734 -5.12 50.63 25.52
C GLU A 734 -5.02 51.48 26.79
N LEU A 735 -4.53 50.87 27.87
CA LEU A 735 -4.09 51.55 29.08
C LEU A 735 -2.66 51.12 29.37
N ASP A 736 -1.77 52.09 29.55
CA ASP A 736 -0.34 51.87 29.74
C ASP A 736 0.19 52.70 30.91
N SER A 737 1.03 52.09 31.75
CA SER A 737 1.60 52.74 32.93
C SER A 737 3.00 52.23 33.22
N LEU A 738 3.89 53.13 33.65
CA LEU A 738 5.25 52.80 34.02
C LEU A 738 5.65 53.58 35.27
N LEU A 739 6.28 52.88 36.20
CA LEU A 739 7.00 53.46 37.32
C LEU A 739 8.46 53.02 37.24
N GLY A 740 9.37 53.96 37.32
CA GLY A 740 10.80 53.69 37.28
C GLY A 740 11.57 54.53 38.27
N GLY A 741 12.78 54.12 38.55
CA GLY A 741 13.73 54.88 39.35
C GLY A 741 15.14 54.45 39.02
N GLY A 742 16.12 55.11 39.63
CA GLY A 742 17.50 54.82 39.31
C GLY A 742 18.47 55.82 39.92
N TYR A 743 19.73 55.70 39.52
CA TYR A 743 20.81 56.61 39.91
C TYR A 743 21.54 57.09 38.67
N GLU A 744 21.86 58.38 38.63
CA GLU A 744 22.76 58.95 37.64
C GLU A 744 24.04 59.40 38.34
N ILE A 745 25.19 58.86 37.91
CA ILE A 745 26.51 59.12 38.47
C ILE A 745 27.33 59.86 37.42
N GLN A 746 27.78 61.07 37.76
CA GLN A 746 28.65 61.87 36.89
C GLN A 746 30.12 61.72 37.31
N LEU A 747 30.99 61.41 36.35
CA LEU A 747 32.45 61.36 36.50
C LEU A 747 33.14 62.17 35.39
N GLY A 748 33.37 63.45 35.63
CA GLY A 748 33.93 64.35 34.63
C GLY A 748 33.03 64.44 33.38
N PRO A 749 33.52 64.18 32.15
CA PRO A 749 32.68 64.16 30.96
C PRO A 749 31.81 62.90 30.81
N TRP A 750 31.98 61.88 31.67
CA TRP A 750 31.22 60.64 31.62
C TRP A 750 30.01 60.69 32.56
N GLN A 751 28.88 60.14 32.11
CA GLN A 751 27.66 59.95 32.89
C GLN A 751 27.26 58.47 32.83
N PHE A 752 27.02 57.88 34.01
CA PHE A 752 26.57 56.50 34.16
C PHE A 752 25.17 56.50 34.77
N GLY A 753 24.17 56.04 34.01
CA GLY A 753 22.80 55.88 34.47
C GLY A 753 22.50 54.42 34.80
N ILE A 754 21.95 54.15 35.98
CA ILE A 754 21.30 52.88 36.32
C ILE A 754 19.80 53.12 36.25
N ASN A 755 19.07 52.28 35.52
CA ASN A 755 17.64 52.38 35.33
C ASN A 755 16.94 51.07 35.70
N ASN A 756 15.89 51.19 36.51
CA ASN A 756 15.00 50.10 36.86
C ASN A 756 13.55 50.56 36.82
N SER A 757 12.69 49.83 36.11
CA SER A 757 11.28 50.18 35.93
C SER A 757 10.36 48.99 35.85
N ILE A 758 9.09 49.20 36.21
CA ILE A 758 7.99 48.27 35.99
C ILE A 758 6.93 48.94 35.12
N GLN A 759 6.49 48.23 34.08
CA GLN A 759 5.50 48.68 33.10
C GLN A 759 4.31 47.73 33.10
N TYR A 760 3.10 48.26 33.23
CA TYR A 760 1.86 47.51 33.06
C TYR A 760 1.08 48.03 31.84
N THR A 761 0.70 47.13 30.95
CA THR A 761 -0.11 47.45 29.75
C THR A 761 -1.33 46.54 29.68
N TYR A 762 -2.51 47.12 29.52
CA TYR A 762 -3.79 46.45 29.33
C TYR A 762 -4.34 46.77 27.94
N LEU A 763 -4.86 45.77 27.23
CA LEU A 763 -5.59 45.96 25.97
C LEU A 763 -6.99 45.37 26.10
N GLY A 764 -8.01 46.16 25.75
CA GLY A 764 -9.40 45.71 25.62
C GLY A 764 -9.77 45.57 24.15
N ILE A 765 -9.80 44.33 23.64
CA ILE A 765 -10.10 44.01 22.24
C ILE A 765 -11.58 43.67 22.12
N SER A 766 -12.31 44.43 21.30
CA SER A 766 -13.74 44.20 21.06
C SER A 766 -13.98 42.90 20.28
N ALA A 767 -15.11 42.24 20.52
CA ALA A 767 -15.55 41.13 19.69
C ALA A 767 -15.77 41.59 18.25
N PHE A 768 -15.50 40.73 17.27
CA PHE A 768 -15.70 41.05 15.86
C PHE A 768 -16.10 39.83 15.04
N ASN A 769 -16.69 40.09 13.88
CA ASN A 769 -17.09 39.08 12.91
C ASN A 769 -16.26 39.27 11.63
N GLU A 770 -15.77 38.18 11.08
CA GLU A 770 -15.25 38.17 9.72
C GLU A 770 -16.37 38.21 8.67
N TYR A 771 -16.06 38.78 7.51
CA TYR A 771 -16.90 38.80 6.33
C TYR A 771 -16.05 38.59 5.06
N GLY A 772 -16.70 38.18 3.97
CA GLY A 772 -16.05 37.97 2.66
C GLY A 772 -15.62 36.51 2.35
N ALA A 773 -15.59 35.61 3.34
CA ALA A 773 -15.22 34.20 3.16
C ALA A 773 -16.40 33.20 3.32
N GLY A 774 -17.65 33.66 3.23
CA GLY A 774 -18.84 32.80 3.34
C GLY A 774 -18.95 32.08 4.69
N ASN A 775 -19.12 30.77 4.69
CA ASN A 775 -19.22 29.95 5.90
C ASN A 775 -17.89 29.79 6.66
N LEU A 776 -16.76 30.18 6.05
CA LEU A 776 -15.44 30.14 6.68
C LEU A 776 -15.13 31.42 7.47
N ASN A 777 -16.05 32.40 7.46
CA ASN A 777 -15.98 33.55 8.35
C ASN A 777 -16.06 33.08 9.80
N VAL A 778 -15.19 33.60 10.66
CA VAL A 778 -15.19 33.33 12.10
C VAL A 778 -15.68 34.56 12.87
N LYS A 779 -16.42 34.34 13.93
CA LYS A 779 -16.70 35.30 14.98
C LYS A 779 -15.76 35.04 16.15
N THR A 780 -15.06 36.08 16.59
CA THR A 780 -14.14 36.04 17.73
C THR A 780 -14.73 36.83 18.90
N ASN A 781 -14.68 36.26 20.11
CA ASN A 781 -15.15 36.92 21.33
C ASN A 781 -14.20 38.05 21.77
N SER A 782 -14.69 38.93 22.67
CA SER A 782 -13.87 39.99 23.27
C SER A 782 -12.68 39.42 24.05
N GLN A 783 -11.55 40.13 24.04
CA GLN A 783 -10.30 39.70 24.68
C GLN A 783 -9.74 40.81 25.56
N ASN A 784 -9.13 40.45 26.69
CA ASN A 784 -8.54 41.42 27.64
C ASN A 784 -7.08 41.06 28.00
N PRO A 785 -6.12 41.02 27.05
CA PRO A 785 -4.73 40.69 27.36
C PRO A 785 -4.03 41.75 28.21
N ASN A 786 -3.05 41.30 29.00
CA ASN A 786 -2.25 42.13 29.92
C ASN A 786 -0.76 41.80 29.78
N SER A 787 0.09 42.78 30.06
CA SER A 787 1.55 42.64 30.10
C SER A 787 2.09 43.38 31.33
N LEU A 788 3.04 42.76 32.04
CA LEU A 788 3.75 43.33 33.17
C LEU A 788 5.26 43.10 33.00
N ILE A 789 5.96 44.13 32.53
CA ILE A 789 7.39 44.08 32.20
C ILE A 789 8.20 44.77 33.29
N TYR A 790 9.16 44.07 33.87
CA TYR A 790 10.23 44.68 34.65
C TYR A 790 11.47 44.86 33.79
N THR A 791 12.10 46.03 33.86
CA THR A 791 13.32 46.38 33.12
C THR A 791 14.41 46.76 34.11
N LEU A 792 15.62 46.23 33.93
CA LEU A 792 16.82 46.59 34.67
C LEU A 792 17.97 46.77 33.70
N GLY A 793 18.69 47.88 33.80
CA GLY A 793 19.87 48.11 32.99
C GLY A 793 20.51 49.45 33.29
N GLY A 794 21.29 49.93 32.32
CA GLY A 794 21.96 51.21 32.46
C GLY A 794 22.45 51.77 31.14
N ASN A 795 22.86 53.03 31.19
CA ASN A 795 23.43 53.77 30.08
C ASN A 795 24.74 54.44 30.48
N ILE A 796 25.58 54.64 29.47
CA ILE A 796 26.82 55.40 29.55
C ILE A 796 26.72 56.49 28.50
N SER A 797 26.93 57.73 28.92
CA SER A 797 26.93 58.89 28.04
C SER A 797 28.23 59.67 28.20
N TYR A 798 28.72 60.26 27.12
CA TYR A 798 29.90 61.12 27.14
C TYR A 798 29.56 62.52 26.65
N LEU A 799 29.84 63.55 27.45
CA LEU A 799 29.62 64.94 27.08
C LEU A 799 30.80 65.45 26.26
N TRP A 800 30.59 65.59 24.95
CA TRP A 800 31.55 66.19 24.02
C TRP A 800 31.18 67.63 23.68
N LYS A 801 32.15 68.56 23.81
CA LYS A 801 31.96 70.00 23.57
C LYS A 801 32.90 70.49 22.45
N PRO A 802 32.65 70.17 21.17
CA PRO A 802 33.54 70.56 20.08
C PRO A 802 33.54 72.08 19.79
N LEU A 803 32.44 72.78 20.09
CA LEU A 803 32.29 74.23 19.89
C LEU A 803 31.56 74.83 21.10
N SER A 804 31.71 76.13 21.36
CA SER A 804 31.07 76.83 22.49
C SER A 804 29.54 76.73 22.48
N LEU A 805 28.94 76.64 21.28
CA LEU A 805 27.50 76.53 21.07
C LEU A 805 27.05 75.09 20.71
N CYS A 806 27.93 74.09 20.72
CA CYS A 806 27.55 72.73 20.33
C CYS A 806 27.95 71.74 21.42
N ARG A 807 26.95 71.03 21.96
CA ARG A 807 27.16 69.92 22.91
C ARG A 807 26.61 68.65 22.30
N ILE A 808 27.43 67.60 22.29
CA ILE A 808 27.12 66.32 21.70
C ILE A 808 27.17 65.26 22.80
N PHE A 809 26.12 64.44 22.88
CA PHE A 809 25.92 63.41 23.89
C PHE A 809 25.72 62.04 23.22
N PRO A 810 26.80 61.37 22.77
CA PRO A 810 26.73 59.95 22.48
C PRO A 810 26.31 59.18 23.73
N THR A 811 25.32 58.31 23.57
CA THR A 811 24.79 57.46 24.63
C THR A 811 24.74 56.02 24.14
N ILE A 812 25.23 55.09 24.95
CA ILE A 812 25.03 53.65 24.77
C ILE A 812 24.37 53.07 26.02
N GLY A 813 23.49 52.09 25.87
CA GLY A 813 22.83 51.45 27.00
C GLY A 813 22.50 49.99 26.73
N LEU A 814 22.36 49.24 27.81
CA LEU A 814 21.95 47.83 27.78
C LEU A 814 20.98 47.56 28.93
N TYR A 815 19.87 46.91 28.62
CA TYR A 815 18.79 46.62 29.53
C TYR A 815 18.34 45.17 29.35
N TRP A 816 18.08 44.50 30.46
CA TRP A 816 17.36 43.23 30.51
C TRP A 816 15.91 43.52 30.88
N GLN A 817 14.96 42.85 30.22
CA GLN A 817 13.56 42.90 30.66
C GLN A 817 12.99 41.51 30.93
N HIS A 818 12.03 41.46 31.86
CA HIS A 818 11.31 40.28 32.29
C HIS A 818 9.80 40.50 32.21
N GLU A 819 9.08 39.60 31.53
CA GLU A 819 7.61 39.61 31.43
C GLU A 819 6.99 38.63 32.44
N PHE A 820 6.21 39.15 33.39
CA PHE A 820 5.57 38.37 34.44
C PHE A 820 4.22 37.77 34.03
N LEU A 821 3.48 38.40 33.12
CA LEU A 821 2.15 37.96 32.66
C LEU A 821 2.24 37.24 31.32
N ASN A 822 3.22 36.34 31.20
CA ASN A 822 3.63 35.73 29.94
C ASN A 822 2.73 34.56 29.46
N TYR A 823 1.53 34.37 30.02
CA TYR A 823 0.69 33.23 29.69
C TYR A 823 -0.04 33.39 28.34
N GLY A 824 -0.08 32.30 27.56
CA GLY A 824 -0.92 32.22 26.37
C GLY A 824 -2.39 32.40 26.76
N GLN A 825 -3.10 33.30 26.07
CA GLN A 825 -4.52 33.52 26.27
C GLN A 825 -5.30 32.60 25.34
N ARG A 826 -6.28 31.86 25.89
CA ARG A 826 -7.23 31.11 25.07
C ARG A 826 -8.21 32.09 24.42
N ILE A 827 -8.16 32.16 23.10
CA ILE A 827 -9.08 32.91 22.25
C ILE A 827 -10.12 31.93 21.75
N THR A 828 -11.39 32.27 21.99
CA THR A 828 -12.53 31.44 21.61
C THR A 828 -13.20 32.05 20.38
N GLY A 829 -13.41 31.20 19.37
CA GLY A 829 -14.12 31.52 18.15
C GLY A 829 -15.25 30.54 17.86
N GLN A 830 -16.09 30.92 16.91
CA GLN A 830 -17.09 30.06 16.28
C GLN A 830 -17.27 30.51 14.83
N PHE A 831 -17.76 29.64 13.94
CA PHE A 831 -18.12 30.10 12.61
C PHE A 831 -19.22 31.18 12.71
N ALA A 832 -19.08 32.25 11.92
CA ALA A 832 -19.91 33.45 12.00
C ALA A 832 -21.37 33.18 11.59
N ASN A 833 -21.63 32.10 10.85
CA ASN A 833 -22.95 31.62 10.49
C ASN A 833 -23.68 30.89 11.65
N GLY A 834 -23.04 30.73 12.81
CA GLY A 834 -23.61 30.08 13.99
C GLY A 834 -23.67 28.55 13.91
N GLN A 835 -23.09 27.95 12.86
CA GLN A 835 -23.01 26.50 12.68
C GLN A 835 -21.70 25.96 13.25
N GLY A 836 -21.70 24.76 13.84
CA GLY A 836 -20.52 24.11 14.40
C GLY A 836 -20.26 24.42 15.89
N THR A 837 -19.36 23.65 16.50
CA THR A 837 -18.96 23.82 17.91
C THR A 837 -18.00 24.99 18.06
N SER A 838 -18.08 25.69 19.20
CA SER A 838 -17.09 26.71 19.53
C SER A 838 -15.72 26.08 19.69
N PHE A 839 -14.71 26.72 19.12
CA PHE A 839 -13.33 26.27 19.17
C PHE A 839 -12.46 27.31 19.85
N GLY A 840 -11.32 26.87 20.40
CA GLY A 840 -10.38 27.76 21.05
C GLY A 840 -8.95 27.49 20.61
N PHE A 841 -8.17 28.56 20.49
CA PHE A 841 -6.73 28.51 20.22
C PHE A 841 -6.00 29.40 21.20
N TYR A 842 -4.69 29.18 21.37
CA TYR A 842 -3.88 29.98 22.28
C TYR A 842 -3.06 30.99 21.50
N SER A 843 -3.07 32.25 21.97
CA SER A 843 -2.09 33.25 21.52
C SER A 843 -0.66 32.83 21.89
N LEU A 844 0.35 33.46 21.30
CA LEU A 844 1.74 33.25 21.71
C LEU A 844 1.93 33.47 23.23
N THR A 845 2.79 32.64 23.79
CA THR A 845 3.45 32.87 25.07
C THR A 845 4.61 33.80 24.79
N ALA A 846 4.55 35.04 25.28
CA ALA A 846 5.62 36.01 25.08
C ALA A 846 6.94 35.50 25.70
N ALA A 847 8.06 35.90 25.09
CA ALA A 847 9.38 35.62 25.62
C ALA A 847 9.51 36.19 27.05
N ARG A 848 9.79 35.32 28.03
CA ARG A 848 9.92 35.75 29.44
C ARG A 848 11.04 36.76 29.65
N ASN A 849 12.11 36.66 28.87
CA ASN A 849 13.31 37.46 29.03
C ASN A 849 13.72 38.00 27.68
N ASN A 850 14.03 39.29 27.62
CA ASN A 850 14.60 39.92 26.45
C ASN A 850 15.77 40.85 26.87
N ALA A 851 16.53 41.29 25.89
CA ALA A 851 17.55 42.32 26.04
C ALA A 851 17.26 43.46 25.06
N LEU A 852 17.43 44.69 25.52
CA LEU A 852 17.39 45.91 24.73
C LEU A 852 18.75 46.56 24.80
N ALA A 853 19.30 46.95 23.66
CA ALA A 853 20.41 47.88 23.65
C ALA A 853 19.95 49.21 23.07
N VAL A 854 20.64 50.29 23.42
CA VAL A 854 20.37 51.63 22.89
C VAL A 854 21.70 52.22 22.47
N ALA A 855 21.73 52.82 21.28
CA ALA A 855 22.81 53.67 20.83
C ALA A 855 22.19 54.95 20.28
N GLY A 856 22.60 56.10 20.78
CA GLY A 856 22.01 57.37 20.40
C GLY A 856 22.98 58.52 20.45
N LEU A 857 22.58 59.59 19.77
CA LEU A 857 23.29 60.85 19.71
C LEU A 857 22.28 61.96 19.95
N GLU A 858 22.56 62.79 20.95
CA GLU A 858 21.83 64.03 21.15
C GLU A 858 22.77 65.21 20.91
N VAL A 859 22.32 66.18 20.13
CA VAL A 859 23.06 67.39 19.77
C VAL A 859 22.25 68.59 20.23
N ALA A 860 22.76 69.30 21.22
CA ALA A 860 22.22 70.59 21.64
C ALA A 860 22.94 71.71 20.89
N ILE A 861 22.17 72.50 20.12
CA ILE A 861 22.64 73.63 19.32
C ILE A 861 22.25 74.92 20.03
N GLY A 862 23.27 75.53 20.63
CA GLY A 862 23.20 76.69 21.47
C GLY A 862 22.23 76.49 22.62
N SER A 863 21.71 77.63 23.05
CA SER A 863 20.29 77.91 23.15
C SER A 863 19.30 76.73 23.22
N ARG A 864 18.35 76.86 22.32
CA ARG A 864 16.97 76.43 22.49
C ARG A 864 16.67 75.11 21.83
N CYS A 865 17.56 74.66 20.94
CA CYS A 865 17.28 73.63 19.97
C CYS A 865 18.12 72.40 20.27
N GLY A 866 17.47 71.26 20.43
CA GLY A 866 18.11 69.95 20.47
C GLY A 866 17.59 69.07 19.35
N VAL A 867 18.49 68.31 18.74
CA VAL A 867 18.15 67.22 17.82
C VAL A 867 18.70 65.94 18.40
N TYR A 868 17.90 64.88 18.39
CA TYR A 868 18.31 63.59 18.90
C TYR A 868 17.93 62.48 17.94
N ALA A 869 18.78 61.46 17.90
CA ALA A 869 18.53 60.23 17.18
C ALA A 869 18.94 59.03 18.05
N TYR A 870 18.07 58.03 18.14
CA TYR A 870 18.34 56.80 18.88
C TYR A 870 18.03 55.58 18.03
N TYR A 871 18.87 54.57 18.17
CA TYR A 871 18.67 53.23 17.63
C TYR A 871 18.56 52.24 18.79
N THR A 872 17.45 51.50 18.82
CA THR A 872 17.13 50.55 19.89
C THR A 872 16.87 49.17 19.29
N PRO A 873 17.87 48.29 19.22
CA PRO A 873 17.66 46.88 18.92
C PRO A 873 17.17 46.12 20.17
N GLN A 874 16.20 45.24 19.95
CA GLN A 874 15.69 44.27 20.89
C GLN A 874 16.02 42.86 20.40
N PHE A 875 16.61 42.05 21.27
CA PHE A 875 17.04 40.70 20.97
C PHE A 875 16.97 39.79 22.20
N GLY A 876 17.03 38.48 22.00
CA GLY A 876 16.91 37.49 23.08
C GLY A 876 15.47 36.99 23.30
N GLY A 877 15.33 35.81 23.93
CA GLY A 877 14.02 35.22 24.20
C GLY A 877 13.43 34.36 23.06
N GLY A 878 14.15 34.20 21.94
CA GLY A 878 13.88 33.19 20.91
C GLY A 878 12.66 33.41 20.01
N GLN A 879 11.90 34.50 20.19
CA GLN A 879 10.61 34.68 19.50
C GLN A 879 10.42 36.05 18.85
N ILE A 880 11.02 37.14 19.37
CA ILE A 880 10.86 38.49 18.84
C ILE A 880 12.23 39.14 18.63
N ALA A 881 12.48 39.63 17.42
CA ALA A 881 13.58 40.53 17.11
C ALA A 881 12.99 41.85 16.61
N ALA A 882 13.39 42.97 17.22
CA ALA A 882 12.90 44.27 16.81
C ALA A 882 14.02 45.31 16.72
N HIS A 883 13.86 46.24 15.80
CA HIS A 883 14.76 47.37 15.62
C HIS A 883 13.91 48.63 15.60
N SER A 884 14.29 49.60 16.42
CA SER A 884 13.65 50.90 16.43
C SER A 884 14.63 52.01 16.11
N VAL A 885 14.21 52.94 15.27
CA VAL A 885 14.89 54.21 15.03
C VAL A 885 13.95 55.32 15.48
N LEU A 886 14.47 56.21 16.31
CA LEU A 886 13.81 57.40 16.80
C LEU A 886 14.60 58.61 16.33
N VAL A 887 13.92 59.62 15.81
CA VAL A 887 14.48 60.96 15.58
C VAL A 887 13.55 61.99 16.17
N GLY A 888 14.10 63.04 16.75
CA GLY A 888 13.29 64.10 17.30
C GLY A 888 14.02 65.40 17.43
N LEU A 889 13.20 66.41 17.69
CA LEU A 889 13.61 67.78 17.91
C LEU A 889 12.95 68.28 19.18
N ASN A 890 13.72 68.99 20.00
CA ASN A 890 13.21 69.70 21.16
C ASN A 890 13.50 71.19 21.01
N TYR A 891 12.56 71.99 21.53
CA TYR A 891 12.66 73.43 21.60
C TYR A 891 12.20 73.91 22.96
N SER A 892 12.92 74.86 23.54
CA SER A 892 12.54 75.44 24.83
C SER A 892 12.45 76.95 24.75
N PHE A 893 11.50 77.51 25.50
CA PHE A 893 11.07 78.89 25.33
C PHE A 893 11.21 79.70 26.61
#